data_AF-A0A1Q8Z776-F1
#
_entry.id   AF-A0A1Q8Z776-F1
#
_cell.length_a   1.000
_cell.length_b   1.000
_cell.length_c   1.000
_cell.angle_alpha   90.00
_cell.angle_beta   90.00
_cell.angle_gamma   90.00
#
_symmetry.space_group_name_H-M   'P 1'
#
loop_
_entity.id
_entity.type
_entity.pdbx_description
1 polymer ?
#
loop_
_entity_poly.entity_id
_entity_poly.type
_entity_poly.pdbx_seq_one_letter_code
_entity_poly.pdbx_strand_id
1 'polypeptide(L)'
;MLFPSSLMAITLQSRPIVAPAPQPLWIAQTVIPATDGTNTIVMPNGNQFNITGGQLSADQINLFHSFLQFNLNSDQIANFLATPTLQNILGRVTGGDPSVINGLIQVTGGSPNLYLMNPAGIIFGSTAILNVPASFTATTATSIGFGNNPFGALKPNNYTALTGSPDRFGFQGLQPGAIVNSGNLTVGQNLTLIGGTVVSTGSLSAPNGQILISSVPGQSLVKLSQAGSPLSLEIQPSKSSPPLSVPIVSLPELLTGGTGSNATGLTVNNQGQVELTGSGLQIQSGDVVITQKIQAAGDVTVMANNAVRFREGLNGSLVVQSGSNLTIQGAQAIDILALNNLDQGAPFQSGGNLTLISNGLVSGDSHFNSGGNFAILTLAGQPGTFVSFYDPIITAPGSYTSGSYTGASLKVQAGGTITFTGDITINAPDATATGDPDSAILTGSRAVILRTTAGNISTGNITTFLTGDPVSGPVILQAPGNITVGNVNTSAASVTVPAIGGDVTILAGNNVTFTSINTQGIGSSVFPPGFGGDVTISAQQGVVQGTGVIGITANTINTSGFGAGTAGTIQIQQAGGPNNVPFIVGNAISNGTVGALFQSGVAAVNPVTVFPILPTTTTVTPSGSISITSSNNAPLISPAVITLPTAAGGSVSLPLASIISVLDPNGDVTQLILTSLPTQGTLTVGGVALTPGSPLSAGTLVVYSPFSNTTTPDSFTVQAADINDGSFTSPLSFSNPGVINLQIQSQNDDPRNSPPGNLEGSRLDLKPFCGLSDVGFITAEEKFKSAYEKYSGSVSSAPTSSADSACQLLAEVEDGTGIKPALIYVSFVPVTTASLNQGKTSPSVSGEAWVPLPISLRPEDPDSGTGRTDPSLRTEILVQAEPEVTPKDTDQLELIVLTAKGQPFRKRLPITRTEVLRIARKFRSEVSNPSSTNYLEPAQQLYQWLIDPLEPELQKRQVKNLVFLMDRGLRSLPIAALHNGRNFIIEQYSVGLMPTISLTDTRRTNIQDAEVLAMGASEFRDQNPLPAVPLELAVITQKLRRGKLFLNAAFTPSALVAERRRDPVRIVHLATHSEFRPGSPENSFIQFWDRKIRLNEIRQLALNNPPVDLLVLSSCRTALGDEEAELGFAGLAIQAGVKTAMASLWYVSDEGTLGLMTEFYEKLKTGSIKAEVLQQAQISLLQGKVRIADGRLMTDTIAGNLLLPPELQNLGDQSLAHPYYWAGFTLIGNPW
;
A
#
# COMPACT_ATOMS: atom_id res chain seq x y z
N MET A 1 5.00 27.35 -74.87
CA MET A 1 4.30 28.31 -75.75
C MET A 1 4.49 29.71 -75.20
N LEU A 2 4.56 30.72 -76.08
CA LEU A 2 4.23 32.15 -75.88
C LEU A 2 4.65 32.91 -74.58
N PHE A 3 5.57 33.88 -74.78
CA PHE A 3 5.65 35.20 -74.10
C PHE A 3 4.52 36.15 -74.58
N PRO A 4 4.42 37.47 -74.23
CA PRO A 4 5.14 38.34 -73.25
C PRO A 4 4.17 38.82 -72.13
N SER A 5 4.14 39.99 -71.45
CA SER A 5 4.77 41.35 -71.47
C SER A 5 4.77 41.92 -70.03
N SER A 6 5.56 42.89 -69.53
CA SER A 6 6.50 43.93 -70.00
C SER A 6 5.95 45.35 -70.28
N LEU A 7 6.22 46.31 -69.36
CA LEU A 7 6.56 47.76 -69.52
C LEU A 7 6.84 48.29 -68.07
N MET A 8 7.90 49.03 -67.69
CA MET A 8 8.43 50.36 -68.09
C MET A 8 7.46 51.54 -67.79
N ALA A 9 7.90 52.72 -67.30
CA ALA A 9 9.22 53.38 -67.41
C ALA A 9 9.52 54.34 -66.19
N ILE A 10 10.76 54.56 -65.71
CA ILE A 10 11.76 55.62 -66.10
C ILE A 10 11.34 57.04 -65.60
N THR A 11 12.11 57.87 -64.84
CA THR A 11 13.54 57.85 -64.38
C THR A 11 13.70 58.51 -62.95
N LEU A 12 14.66 59.34 -62.45
CA LEU A 12 15.87 60.09 -62.93
C LEU A 12 16.80 60.56 -61.73
N GLN A 13 18.04 60.98 -62.03
CA GLN A 13 18.89 61.99 -61.34
C GLN A 13 19.46 61.80 -59.89
N SER A 14 20.49 60.95 -59.78
CA SER A 14 21.87 61.28 -59.30
C SER A 14 22.16 62.29 -58.15
N ARG A 15 22.89 61.84 -57.11
CA ARG A 15 24.20 62.35 -56.59
C ARG A 15 24.54 61.74 -55.19
N PRO A 16 25.75 62.00 -54.65
CA PRO A 16 26.91 61.11 -54.69
C PRO A 16 26.87 59.94 -53.66
N ILE A 17 27.69 58.92 -53.87
CA ILE A 17 27.93 57.87 -52.86
C ILE A 17 28.91 58.41 -51.80
N VAL A 18 28.43 58.59 -50.57
CA VAL A 18 29.28 58.69 -49.37
C VAL A 18 29.47 57.27 -48.84
N ALA A 19 30.71 56.89 -48.53
CA ALA A 19 30.98 55.58 -47.95
C ALA A 19 30.37 55.48 -46.53
N PRO A 20 29.54 54.46 -46.23
CA PRO A 20 29.10 54.24 -44.85
C PRO A 20 30.29 53.85 -43.97
N ALA A 21 30.30 54.36 -42.74
CA ALA A 21 31.28 53.95 -41.74
C ALA A 21 31.17 52.43 -41.45
N PRO A 22 32.26 51.75 -41.08
CA PRO A 22 32.20 50.34 -40.71
C PRO A 22 31.26 50.15 -39.51
N GLN A 23 30.20 49.37 -39.70
CA GLN A 23 29.34 48.98 -38.58
C GLN A 23 30.10 48.02 -37.65
N PRO A 24 29.95 48.14 -36.33
CA PRO A 24 30.55 47.19 -35.40
C PRO A 24 29.95 45.80 -35.63
N LEU A 25 30.80 44.78 -35.56
CA LEU A 25 30.37 43.38 -35.54
C LEU A 25 29.57 43.13 -34.25
N TRP A 26 28.26 43.00 -34.37
CA TRP A 26 27.40 42.58 -33.27
C TRP A 26 27.65 41.11 -32.97
N ILE A 27 28.51 40.84 -31.99
CA ILE A 27 28.53 39.55 -31.30
C ILE A 27 27.17 39.41 -30.60
N ALA A 28 26.43 38.35 -30.90
CA ALA A 28 25.13 38.09 -30.27
C ALA A 28 25.33 37.93 -28.75
N GLN A 29 24.80 38.88 -27.98
CA GLN A 29 24.97 38.91 -26.52
C GLN A 29 24.12 37.82 -25.88
N THR A 30 24.75 36.88 -25.18
CA THR A 30 24.10 35.67 -24.62
C THR A 30 23.27 35.94 -23.36
N VAL A 31 23.56 37.03 -22.62
CA VAL A 31 22.76 37.51 -21.48
C VAL A 31 22.20 38.90 -21.79
N ILE A 32 20.90 39.00 -22.05
CA ILE A 32 20.21 40.23 -22.48
C ILE A 32 19.24 40.70 -21.37
N PRO A 33 19.36 41.92 -20.84
CA PRO A 33 18.42 42.45 -19.84
C PRO A 33 17.03 42.73 -20.44
N ALA A 34 15.98 42.58 -19.62
CA ALA A 34 14.60 42.88 -20.03
C ALA A 34 14.28 44.39 -19.92
N THR A 35 13.57 44.94 -20.90
CA THR A 35 13.11 46.34 -20.93
C THR A 35 11.75 46.49 -20.24
N ASP A 36 11.69 46.15 -18.94
CA ASP A 36 10.43 45.93 -18.20
C ASP A 36 10.30 46.73 -16.89
N GLY A 37 11.17 47.74 -16.69
CA GLY A 37 11.22 48.55 -15.47
C GLY A 37 12.05 47.95 -14.33
N THR A 38 12.56 46.73 -14.48
CA THR A 38 13.48 46.10 -13.51
C THR A 38 14.90 46.70 -13.56
N ASN A 39 15.19 47.56 -14.55
CA ASN A 39 16.45 48.32 -14.67
C ASN A 39 17.72 47.45 -14.49
N THR A 40 17.68 46.21 -14.99
CA THR A 40 18.84 45.30 -14.94
C THR A 40 19.88 45.75 -15.96
N ILE A 41 21.11 45.91 -15.51
CA ILE A 41 22.23 46.37 -16.33
C ILE A 41 23.21 45.21 -16.47
N VAL A 42 23.45 44.79 -17.72
CA VAL A 42 24.45 43.78 -18.06
C VAL A 42 25.61 44.48 -18.76
N MET A 43 26.78 44.49 -18.14
CA MET A 43 27.98 45.12 -18.66
C MET A 43 29.01 44.04 -19.04
N PRO A 44 29.21 43.76 -20.33
CA PRO A 44 30.25 42.83 -20.80
C PRO A 44 31.66 43.37 -20.52
N ASN A 45 32.54 42.50 -20.04
CA ASN A 45 33.97 42.73 -19.84
C ASN A 45 34.72 41.49 -20.38
N GLY A 46 34.99 41.49 -21.69
CA GLY A 46 35.35 40.26 -22.39
C GLY A 46 34.23 39.22 -22.26
N ASN A 47 34.58 38.02 -21.82
CA ASN A 47 33.64 36.92 -21.60
C ASN A 47 32.81 37.02 -20.29
N GLN A 48 33.10 38.00 -19.43
CA GLN A 48 32.40 38.17 -18.15
C GLN A 48 31.29 39.22 -18.28
N PHE A 49 30.05 38.80 -18.07
CA PHE A 49 28.88 39.66 -17.97
C PHE A 49 28.67 40.08 -16.52
N ASN A 50 29.03 41.32 -16.17
CA ASN A 50 28.76 41.88 -14.86
C ASN A 50 27.31 42.38 -14.78
N ILE A 51 26.52 41.78 -13.89
CA ILE A 51 25.11 42.06 -13.70
C ILE A 51 24.96 43.02 -12.51
N THR A 52 24.33 44.17 -12.77
CA THR A 52 24.14 45.29 -11.85
C THR A 52 22.76 45.94 -12.08
N GLY A 53 22.50 47.08 -11.44
CA GLY A 53 21.17 47.69 -11.45
C GLY A 53 20.18 46.80 -10.71
N GLY A 54 19.00 46.56 -11.28
CA GLY A 54 17.92 45.82 -10.63
C GLY A 54 16.97 46.71 -9.84
N GLN A 55 16.06 46.07 -9.10
CA GLN A 55 15.13 46.72 -8.17
C GLN A 55 15.24 46.07 -6.79
N LEU A 56 15.09 46.87 -5.72
CA LEU A 56 15.18 46.38 -4.34
C LEU A 56 13.80 46.29 -3.67
N SER A 57 13.66 45.35 -2.72
CA SER A 57 12.53 45.31 -1.79
C SER A 57 12.56 46.46 -0.78
N ALA A 58 11.44 46.77 -0.12
CA ALA A 58 11.37 47.89 0.84
C ALA A 58 12.26 47.70 2.08
N ASP A 59 12.54 46.45 2.45
CA ASP A 59 13.48 46.04 3.51
C ASP A 59 14.93 45.89 3.01
N GLN A 60 15.21 46.15 1.72
CA GLN A 60 16.53 46.19 1.08
C GLN A 60 17.34 44.88 1.09
N ILE A 61 16.73 43.74 1.46
CA ILE A 61 17.41 42.43 1.50
C ILE A 61 17.27 41.62 0.20
N ASN A 62 16.30 41.94 -0.65
CA ASN A 62 16.06 41.24 -1.93
C ASN A 62 16.37 42.15 -3.12
N LEU A 63 17.23 41.67 -4.03
CA LEU A 63 17.55 42.32 -5.29
C LEU A 63 16.95 41.53 -6.46
N PHE A 64 16.15 42.19 -7.29
CA PHE A 64 15.45 41.59 -8.42
C PHE A 64 16.10 41.99 -9.74
N HIS A 65 16.34 41.00 -10.59
CA HIS A 65 16.83 41.16 -11.97
C HIS A 65 15.87 40.50 -12.97
N SER A 66 15.87 41.02 -14.19
CA SER A 66 15.01 40.53 -15.27
C SER A 66 15.77 40.52 -16.60
N PHE A 67 15.68 39.40 -17.31
CA PHE A 67 16.40 39.11 -18.55
C PHE A 67 15.41 38.75 -19.66
N LEU A 68 15.63 39.25 -20.87
CA LEU A 68 14.95 38.76 -22.06
C LEU A 68 15.44 37.34 -22.38
N GLN A 69 16.77 37.16 -22.40
CA GLN A 69 17.45 35.87 -22.58
C GLN A 69 18.60 35.76 -21.57
N PHE A 70 18.81 34.56 -21.03
CA PHE A 70 19.91 34.25 -20.12
C PHE A 70 20.53 32.92 -20.54
N ASN A 71 21.59 33.01 -21.35
CA ASN A 71 22.39 31.89 -21.87
C ASN A 71 23.87 32.14 -21.57
N LEU A 72 24.69 31.08 -21.54
CA LEU A 72 26.15 31.18 -21.41
C LEU A 72 26.84 30.14 -22.28
N ASN A 73 27.91 30.53 -22.96
CA ASN A 73 28.87 29.60 -23.58
C ASN A 73 29.88 29.09 -22.53
N SER A 74 30.62 28.02 -22.86
CA SER A 74 31.55 27.32 -21.95
C SER A 74 32.70 28.18 -21.40
N ASP A 75 33.00 29.30 -22.07
CA ASP A 75 34.05 30.25 -21.73
C ASP A 75 33.53 31.54 -21.08
N GLN A 76 32.22 31.63 -20.82
CA GLN A 76 31.53 32.84 -20.33
C GLN A 76 31.17 32.78 -18.84
N ILE A 77 31.09 33.96 -18.22
CA ILE A 77 30.78 34.13 -16.80
C ILE A 77 29.60 35.09 -16.62
N ALA A 78 28.52 34.67 -15.98
CA ALA A 78 27.50 35.58 -15.44
C ALA A 78 27.85 35.92 -13.99
N ASN A 79 28.34 37.14 -13.74
CA ASN A 79 28.72 37.60 -12.41
C ASN A 79 27.69 38.57 -11.84
N PHE A 80 26.91 38.12 -10.86
CA PHE A 80 25.99 38.96 -10.10
C PHE A 80 26.76 39.74 -9.03
N LEU A 81 26.73 41.08 -9.12
CA LEU A 81 27.39 41.96 -8.16
C LEU A 81 26.44 42.29 -7.00
N ALA A 82 26.72 41.69 -5.85
CA ALA A 82 25.99 41.85 -4.59
C ALA A 82 26.61 42.93 -3.69
N THR A 83 25.86 43.36 -2.68
CA THR A 83 26.40 44.05 -1.49
C THR A 83 26.31 43.13 -0.27
N PRO A 84 27.07 43.40 0.82
CA PRO A 84 27.01 42.60 2.06
C PRO A 84 25.66 42.64 2.81
N THR A 85 24.71 43.50 2.39
CA THR A 85 23.39 43.64 3.00
C THR A 85 22.30 42.78 2.35
N LEU A 86 22.56 42.22 1.17
CA LEU A 86 21.59 41.39 0.46
C LEU A 86 21.53 39.99 1.05
N GLN A 87 20.32 39.47 1.25
CA GLN A 87 20.06 38.07 1.56
C GLN A 87 19.72 37.25 0.32
N ASN A 88 19.04 37.84 -0.68
CA ASN A 88 18.63 37.13 -1.88
C ASN A 88 18.81 37.98 -3.16
N ILE A 89 19.26 37.35 -4.23
CA ILE A 89 19.22 37.85 -5.61
C ILE A 89 18.26 36.96 -6.40
N LEU A 90 17.31 37.55 -7.13
CA LEU A 90 16.30 36.83 -7.89
C LEU A 90 16.29 37.28 -9.35
N GLY A 91 16.79 36.43 -10.25
CA GLY A 91 16.73 36.61 -11.70
C GLY A 91 15.53 35.90 -12.31
N ARG A 92 14.75 36.60 -13.14
CA ARG A 92 13.73 36.00 -14.01
C ARG A 92 14.12 36.11 -15.49
N VAL A 93 13.71 35.12 -16.29
CA VAL A 93 13.79 35.17 -17.76
C VAL A 93 12.38 35.35 -18.34
N THR A 94 12.23 36.25 -19.31
CA THR A 94 10.92 36.72 -19.79
C THR A 94 10.69 36.58 -21.31
N GLY A 95 11.72 36.25 -22.09
CA GLY A 95 11.62 36.17 -23.57
C GLY A 95 10.87 34.96 -24.11
N GLY A 96 10.62 33.93 -23.30
CA GLY A 96 9.94 32.70 -23.70
C GLY A 96 10.87 31.58 -24.21
N ASP A 97 12.15 31.87 -24.40
CA ASP A 97 13.17 30.86 -24.73
C ASP A 97 13.70 30.16 -23.45
N PRO A 98 14.01 28.84 -23.50
CA PRO A 98 14.74 28.15 -22.44
C PRO A 98 16.16 28.71 -22.25
N SER A 99 16.68 28.62 -21.03
CA SER A 99 18.05 29.03 -20.70
C SER A 99 19.06 27.91 -20.94
N VAL A 100 20.03 28.10 -21.84
CA VAL A 100 21.15 27.19 -22.08
C VAL A 100 22.42 27.74 -21.45
N ILE A 101 22.88 27.09 -20.39
CA ILE A 101 23.93 27.55 -19.49
C ILE A 101 25.09 26.56 -19.58
N ASN A 102 26.10 26.86 -20.41
CA ASN A 102 27.34 26.11 -20.50
C ASN A 102 28.48 26.73 -19.66
N GLY A 103 28.33 27.98 -19.20
CA GLY A 103 29.39 28.72 -18.51
C GLY A 103 29.29 28.75 -16.98
N LEU A 104 30.03 29.67 -16.37
CA LEU A 104 30.06 29.91 -14.91
C LEU A 104 28.98 30.90 -14.48
N ILE A 105 28.17 30.54 -13.49
CA ILE A 105 27.34 31.51 -12.73
C ILE A 105 28.04 31.83 -11.41
N GLN A 106 28.29 33.10 -11.14
CA GLN A 106 29.01 33.58 -9.97
C GLN A 106 28.28 34.70 -9.23
N VAL A 107 28.45 34.77 -7.91
CA VAL A 107 28.11 35.94 -7.08
C VAL A 107 29.38 36.52 -6.47
N THR A 108 29.56 37.84 -6.51
CA THR A 108 30.68 38.54 -5.84
C THR A 108 30.19 39.80 -5.13
N GLY A 109 30.97 40.29 -4.14
CA GLY A 109 30.64 41.49 -3.33
C GLY A 109 29.76 41.24 -2.10
N GLY A 110 29.23 40.02 -1.94
CA GLY A 110 28.44 39.57 -0.80
C GLY A 110 28.13 38.07 -0.89
N SER A 111 27.32 37.55 0.02
CA SER A 111 26.88 36.15 0.04
C SER A 111 25.34 35.97 0.09
N PRO A 112 24.55 36.61 -0.79
CA PRO A 112 23.13 36.32 -0.91
C PRO A 112 22.87 34.97 -1.59
N ASN A 113 21.72 34.37 -1.30
CA ASN A 113 21.18 33.25 -2.10
C ASN A 113 20.84 33.72 -3.52
N LEU A 114 21.00 32.87 -4.52
CA LEU A 114 20.67 33.18 -5.92
C LEU A 114 19.52 32.30 -6.43
N TYR A 115 18.44 32.93 -6.88
CA TYR A 115 17.29 32.28 -7.50
C TYR A 115 17.27 32.61 -9.01
N LEU A 116 17.12 31.59 -9.85
CA LEU A 116 16.97 31.72 -11.31
C LEU A 116 15.66 31.07 -11.76
N MET A 117 14.75 31.87 -12.32
CA MET A 117 13.42 31.46 -12.75
C MET A 117 13.25 31.61 -14.27
N ASN A 118 13.10 30.50 -14.99
CA ASN A 118 12.73 30.50 -16.42
C ASN A 118 11.60 29.47 -16.68
N PRO A 119 10.35 29.91 -16.89
CA PRO A 119 9.22 29.00 -17.13
C PRO A 119 9.35 28.10 -18.37
N ALA A 120 10.13 28.50 -19.37
CA ALA A 120 10.29 27.77 -20.63
C ALA A 120 11.21 26.55 -20.50
N GLY A 121 12.13 26.55 -19.53
CA GLY A 121 13.09 25.47 -19.29
C GLY A 121 14.50 25.97 -18.96
N ILE A 122 15.33 25.10 -18.39
CA ILE A 122 16.73 25.38 -18.07
C ILE A 122 17.59 24.15 -18.41
N ILE A 123 18.65 24.34 -19.21
CA ILE A 123 19.71 23.36 -19.45
C ILE A 123 21.00 23.89 -18.83
N PHE A 124 21.56 23.19 -17.85
CA PHE A 124 22.96 23.31 -17.44
C PHE A 124 23.76 22.29 -18.24
N GLY A 125 24.57 22.72 -19.20
CA GLY A 125 25.37 21.82 -20.03
C GLY A 125 26.59 21.25 -19.29
N SER A 126 27.35 20.38 -19.94
CA SER A 126 28.46 19.63 -19.31
C SER A 126 29.61 20.49 -18.76
N THR A 127 29.72 21.73 -19.22
CA THR A 127 30.71 22.72 -18.75
C THR A 127 30.16 23.71 -17.72
N ALA A 128 28.88 23.58 -17.33
CA ALA A 128 28.24 24.47 -16.37
C ALA A 128 28.85 24.33 -14.96
N ILE A 129 29.17 25.48 -14.35
CA ILE A 129 29.75 25.58 -13.00
C ILE A 129 29.02 26.66 -12.22
N LEU A 130 28.89 26.48 -10.90
CA LEU A 130 28.41 27.50 -9.97
C LEU A 130 29.54 27.96 -9.05
N ASN A 131 29.58 29.26 -8.76
CA ASN A 131 30.36 29.86 -7.69
C ASN A 131 29.45 30.82 -6.89
N VAL A 132 28.54 30.21 -6.13
CA VAL A 132 27.51 30.88 -5.33
C VAL A 132 27.81 30.54 -3.85
N PRO A 133 28.27 31.51 -3.02
CA PRO A 133 28.69 31.23 -1.64
C PRO A 133 27.57 30.83 -0.68
N ALA A 134 26.31 31.15 -1.00
CA ALA A 134 25.13 30.79 -0.23
C ALA A 134 24.31 29.70 -0.95
N SER A 135 22.98 29.78 -0.97
CA SER A 135 22.13 28.81 -1.67
C SER A 135 21.91 29.17 -3.14
N PHE A 136 21.68 28.17 -3.98
CA PHE A 136 21.26 28.34 -5.37
C PHE A 136 19.94 27.60 -5.64
N THR A 137 19.00 28.28 -6.30
CA THR A 137 17.71 27.70 -6.70
C THR A 137 17.47 27.94 -8.18
N ALA A 138 17.30 26.87 -8.96
CA ALA A 138 16.84 26.94 -10.35
C ALA A 138 15.40 26.42 -10.43
N THR A 139 14.51 27.15 -11.11
CA THR A 139 13.12 26.75 -11.24
C THR A 139 12.45 27.15 -12.56
N THR A 140 11.51 26.33 -13.01
CA THR A 140 10.59 26.64 -14.13
C THR A 140 9.21 27.08 -13.65
N ALA A 141 9.11 27.50 -12.39
CA ALA A 141 7.91 28.14 -11.86
C ALA A 141 7.54 29.42 -12.63
N THR A 142 6.25 29.70 -12.72
CA THR A 142 5.73 30.96 -13.28
C THR A 142 5.78 32.13 -12.28
N SER A 143 6.02 31.85 -11.00
CA SER A 143 6.24 32.87 -9.95
C SER A 143 6.96 32.30 -8.72
N ILE A 144 7.74 33.14 -8.04
CA ILE A 144 8.24 32.91 -6.66
C ILE A 144 7.40 33.79 -5.72
N GLY A 145 7.05 33.33 -4.51
CA GLY A 145 6.19 34.07 -3.58
C GLY A 145 6.87 34.51 -2.28
N PHE A 146 6.33 35.60 -1.71
CA PHE A 146 6.77 36.26 -0.47
C PHE A 146 5.53 36.69 0.34
N GLY A 147 5.19 36.03 1.44
CA GLY A 147 4.07 36.42 2.32
C GLY A 147 2.72 36.26 1.61
N ASN A 148 2.17 37.33 1.03
CA ASN A 148 1.00 37.28 0.12
C ASN A 148 1.31 37.68 -1.33
N ASN A 149 2.53 38.14 -1.64
CA ASN A 149 2.88 38.78 -2.90
C ASN A 149 3.68 37.83 -3.83
N PRO A 150 3.34 37.72 -5.12
CA PRO A 150 4.11 36.94 -6.10
C PRO A 150 5.09 37.81 -6.90
N PHE A 151 6.36 37.40 -6.95
CA PHE A 151 7.31 37.76 -8.01
C PHE A 151 7.01 36.88 -9.24
N GLY A 152 6.23 37.41 -10.18
CA GLY A 152 5.85 36.70 -11.40
C GLY A 152 6.94 36.74 -12.48
N ALA A 153 7.03 35.70 -13.29
CA ALA A 153 7.89 35.68 -14.47
C ALA A 153 7.36 36.59 -15.60
N LEU A 154 6.04 36.59 -15.83
CA LEU A 154 5.40 37.14 -17.05
C LEU A 154 4.46 38.34 -16.81
N LYS A 155 4.50 38.93 -15.61
CA LYS A 155 3.66 40.08 -15.22
C LYS A 155 4.54 41.19 -14.63
N PRO A 156 4.12 42.47 -14.65
CA PRO A 156 4.76 43.52 -13.87
C PRO A 156 4.74 43.17 -12.37
N ASN A 157 5.81 43.50 -11.65
CA ASN A 157 5.97 43.19 -10.23
C ASN A 157 5.99 44.47 -9.39
N ASN A 158 5.42 44.40 -8.18
CA ASN A 158 5.55 45.47 -7.19
C ASN A 158 6.73 45.17 -6.25
N TYR A 159 7.94 45.55 -6.67
CA TYR A 159 9.20 45.15 -6.01
C TYR A 159 9.28 45.52 -4.53
N THR A 160 8.74 46.68 -4.13
CA THR A 160 8.75 47.12 -2.73
C THR A 160 7.89 46.24 -1.81
N ALA A 161 6.93 45.50 -2.35
CA ALA A 161 6.08 44.58 -1.59
C ALA A 161 6.65 43.14 -1.48
N LEU A 162 7.79 42.85 -2.11
CA LEU A 162 8.46 41.55 -2.09
C LEU A 162 9.52 41.50 -0.98
N THR A 163 9.08 41.72 0.26
CA THR A 163 9.88 41.75 1.50
C THR A 163 9.96 40.37 2.17
N GLY A 164 10.99 40.12 2.97
CA GLY A 164 11.25 38.83 3.61
C GLY A 164 11.85 37.79 2.67
N SER A 165 11.87 36.52 3.07
CA SER A 165 12.41 35.42 2.25
C SER A 165 11.38 34.81 1.30
N PRO A 166 11.80 34.22 0.17
CA PRO A 166 10.95 33.37 -0.66
C PRO A 166 10.36 32.18 0.13
N ASP A 167 9.06 31.95 -0.01
CA ASP A 167 8.33 30.90 0.73
C ASP A 167 7.60 29.88 -0.16
N ARG A 168 7.47 30.14 -1.47
CA ARG A 168 6.73 29.27 -2.41
C ARG A 168 7.09 29.47 -3.89
N PHE A 169 6.74 28.47 -4.70
CA PHE A 169 6.79 28.47 -6.16
C PHE A 169 5.39 28.22 -6.73
N GLY A 170 5.00 29.01 -7.72
CA GLY A 170 3.70 28.91 -8.39
C GLY A 170 3.83 28.44 -9.84
N PHE A 171 3.17 27.34 -10.18
CA PHE A 171 3.19 26.69 -11.48
C PHE A 171 1.81 26.84 -12.16
N GLN A 172 1.57 27.99 -12.81
CA GLN A 172 0.25 28.34 -13.38
C GLN A 172 0.00 27.80 -14.80
N GLY A 173 1.00 27.18 -15.43
CA GLY A 173 0.86 26.47 -16.71
C GLY A 173 0.28 25.05 -16.54
N LEU A 174 -0.22 24.46 -17.63
CA LEU A 174 -0.69 23.06 -17.65
C LEU A 174 0.44 22.04 -17.60
N GLN A 175 1.59 22.36 -18.20
CA GLN A 175 2.83 21.59 -18.16
C GLN A 175 3.96 22.60 -17.89
N PRO A 176 4.72 22.50 -16.78
CA PRO A 176 5.88 23.36 -16.58
C PRO A 176 7.09 22.93 -17.42
N GLY A 177 7.98 23.87 -17.75
CA GLY A 177 9.23 23.56 -18.46
C GLY A 177 10.12 22.59 -17.67
N ALA A 178 11.02 21.89 -18.37
CA ALA A 178 11.95 20.95 -17.75
C ALA A 178 13.25 21.61 -17.28
N ILE A 179 13.94 20.96 -16.33
CA ILE A 179 15.32 21.25 -15.96
C ILE A 179 16.20 20.06 -16.35
N VAL A 180 17.28 20.32 -17.08
CA VAL A 180 18.29 19.32 -17.42
C VAL A 180 19.64 19.80 -16.90
N ASN A 181 20.35 18.97 -16.15
CA ASN A 181 21.71 19.21 -15.71
C ASN A 181 22.66 18.11 -16.21
N SER A 182 23.63 18.49 -17.03
CA SER A 182 24.79 17.68 -17.39
C SER A 182 26.09 18.19 -16.74
N GLY A 183 26.05 19.34 -16.06
CA GLY A 183 27.20 19.98 -15.42
C GLY A 183 27.43 19.53 -13.97
N ASN A 184 28.53 20.01 -13.38
CA ASN A 184 28.93 19.67 -12.01
C ASN A 184 28.59 20.83 -11.07
N LEU A 185 27.35 20.86 -10.60
CA LEU A 185 26.79 21.98 -9.83
C LEU A 185 27.18 21.84 -8.35
N THR A 186 28.16 22.64 -7.92
CA THR A 186 28.59 22.74 -6.51
C THR A 186 28.22 24.10 -5.93
N VAL A 187 27.58 24.13 -4.77
CA VAL A 187 27.11 25.37 -4.12
C VAL A 187 27.63 25.48 -2.69
N GLY A 188 27.71 26.69 -2.12
CA GLY A 188 28.16 26.88 -0.74
C GLY A 188 27.22 26.29 0.30
N GLN A 189 25.93 26.63 0.22
CA GLN A 189 24.87 26.16 1.12
C GLN A 189 23.90 25.19 0.41
N ASN A 190 22.65 25.59 0.13
CA ASN A 190 21.61 24.69 -0.34
C ASN A 190 21.47 24.70 -1.87
N LEU A 191 21.21 23.55 -2.49
CA LEU A 191 21.01 23.41 -3.94
C LEU A 191 19.61 22.89 -4.25
N THR A 192 18.81 23.70 -4.96
CA THR A 192 17.39 23.43 -5.21
C THR A 192 17.09 23.45 -6.72
N LEU A 193 16.54 22.35 -7.25
CA LEU A 193 16.12 22.21 -8.65
C LEU A 193 14.62 21.82 -8.70
N ILE A 194 13.75 22.73 -9.14
CA ILE A 194 12.29 22.50 -9.14
C ILE A 194 11.65 22.86 -10.49
N GLY A 195 11.19 21.87 -11.26
CA GLY A 195 10.56 22.09 -12.58
C GLY A 195 9.48 21.06 -12.92
N GLY A 196 9.00 21.02 -14.17
CA GLY A 196 7.96 20.05 -14.59
C GLY A 196 8.48 18.63 -14.80
N THR A 197 9.78 18.50 -15.05
CA THR A 197 10.56 17.26 -15.12
C THR A 197 12.00 17.66 -14.83
N VAL A 198 12.75 16.86 -14.08
CA VAL A 198 14.14 17.20 -13.71
C VAL A 198 15.07 16.02 -14.03
N VAL A 199 16.09 16.26 -14.87
CA VAL A 199 17.10 15.25 -15.19
C VAL A 199 18.48 15.76 -14.78
N SER A 200 19.24 14.95 -14.05
CA SER A 200 20.66 15.23 -13.74
C SER A 200 21.55 14.08 -14.22
N THR A 201 22.17 14.28 -15.40
CA THR A 201 23.27 13.46 -15.91
C THR A 201 24.65 13.96 -15.49
N GLY A 202 24.73 15.13 -14.84
CA GLY A 202 25.90 15.66 -14.14
C GLY A 202 25.76 15.59 -12.61
N SER A 203 26.85 15.89 -11.89
CA SER A 203 26.89 15.77 -10.42
C SER A 203 26.34 17.00 -9.68
N LEU A 204 25.86 16.79 -8.45
CA LEU A 204 25.26 17.81 -7.59
C LEU A 204 25.90 17.78 -6.18
N SER A 205 26.32 18.94 -5.67
CA SER A 205 27.08 19.04 -4.41
C SER A 205 26.69 20.26 -3.56
N ALA A 206 26.46 20.02 -2.27
CA ALA A 206 26.10 21.01 -1.25
C ALA A 206 26.90 20.77 0.05
N PRO A 207 28.22 21.08 0.09
CA PRO A 207 29.11 20.64 1.17
C PRO A 207 28.79 21.20 2.56
N ASN A 208 27.98 22.25 2.68
CA ASN A 208 27.57 22.85 3.96
C ASN A 208 26.04 23.01 4.07
N GLY A 209 25.26 22.32 3.22
CA GLY A 209 23.81 22.48 3.12
C GLY A 209 23.09 21.26 2.57
N GLN A 210 21.82 21.44 2.19
CA GLN A 210 20.91 20.39 1.73
C GLN A 210 20.66 20.42 0.21
N ILE A 211 20.25 19.30 -0.37
CA ILE A 211 19.87 19.18 -1.79
C ILE A 211 18.38 18.85 -1.91
N LEU A 212 17.65 19.63 -2.72
CA LEU A 212 16.24 19.42 -3.04
C LEU A 212 16.05 19.33 -4.55
N ILE A 213 15.53 18.20 -5.03
CA ILE A 213 15.22 17.98 -6.45
C ILE A 213 13.74 17.59 -6.54
N SER A 214 12.93 18.34 -7.29
CA SER A 214 11.50 18.07 -7.40
C SER A 214 10.94 18.30 -8.81
N SER A 215 10.19 17.32 -9.32
CA SER A 215 9.25 17.55 -10.40
C SER A 215 7.90 17.99 -9.81
N VAL A 216 7.26 19.00 -10.40
CA VAL A 216 5.98 19.55 -9.94
C VAL A 216 4.97 19.52 -11.09
N PRO A 217 3.74 19.03 -10.88
CA PRO A 217 2.70 19.08 -11.90
C PRO A 217 2.28 20.51 -12.24
N GLY A 218 1.58 20.68 -13.37
CA GLY A 218 0.93 21.94 -13.71
C GLY A 218 -0.12 22.38 -12.68
N GLN A 219 -0.58 23.62 -12.83
CA GLN A 219 -1.64 24.25 -12.02
C GLN A 219 -1.45 24.11 -10.50
N SER A 220 -0.20 24.13 -10.03
CA SER A 220 0.15 23.80 -8.63
C SER A 220 0.84 24.95 -7.91
N LEU A 221 0.67 25.00 -6.59
CA LEU A 221 1.38 25.88 -5.68
C LEU A 221 2.23 25.03 -4.74
N VAL A 222 3.51 25.34 -4.66
CA VAL A 222 4.52 24.58 -3.91
C VAL A 222 5.03 25.46 -2.79
N LYS A 223 4.72 25.14 -1.53
CA LYS A 223 5.31 25.84 -0.38
C LYS A 223 6.61 25.17 0.03
N LEU A 224 7.62 25.97 0.34
CA LEU A 224 8.79 25.53 1.11
C LEU A 224 8.37 25.36 2.57
N SER A 225 8.77 24.27 3.22
CA SER A 225 8.56 24.12 4.65
C SER A 225 9.45 25.07 5.46
N GLN A 226 9.11 25.24 6.74
CA GLN A 226 10.08 25.73 7.71
C GLN A 226 11.18 24.68 7.94
N ALA A 227 12.38 25.12 8.30
CA ALA A 227 13.50 24.22 8.59
C ALA A 227 13.18 23.33 9.81
N GLY A 228 13.50 22.03 9.71
CA GLY A 228 13.19 21.03 10.73
C GLY A 228 11.86 20.26 10.54
N SER A 229 11.11 20.54 9.47
CA SER A 229 9.98 19.69 9.04
C SER A 229 10.49 18.45 8.26
N PRO A 230 10.01 17.22 8.54
CA PRO A 230 10.37 16.03 7.75
C PRO A 230 9.73 16.03 6.34
N LEU A 231 8.73 16.88 6.10
CA LEU A 231 8.19 17.18 4.78
C LEU A 231 8.65 18.58 4.39
N SER A 232 9.56 18.66 3.42
CA SER A 232 10.16 19.92 2.94
C SER A 232 9.27 20.72 1.98
N LEU A 233 8.18 20.10 1.51
CA LEU A 233 7.41 20.58 0.37
C LEU A 233 5.91 20.29 0.56
N GLU A 234 5.06 21.31 0.42
CA GLU A 234 3.60 21.12 0.32
C GLU A 234 3.13 21.53 -1.08
N ILE A 235 2.64 20.55 -1.86
CA ILE A 235 2.06 20.80 -3.19
C ILE A 235 0.53 20.89 -3.04
N GLN A 236 -0.03 22.07 -3.30
CA GLN A 236 -1.47 22.33 -3.29
C GLN A 236 -1.99 22.65 -4.71
N PRO A 237 -3.18 22.17 -5.13
CA PRO A 237 -3.78 22.59 -6.40
C PRO A 237 -4.13 24.08 -6.36
N SER A 238 -3.80 24.81 -7.42
CA SER A 238 -3.92 26.27 -7.48
C SER A 238 -5.38 26.69 -7.66
N LYS A 239 -5.94 27.38 -6.66
CA LYS A 239 -7.28 27.94 -6.75
C LYS A 239 -7.29 29.18 -7.65
N SER A 240 -8.03 29.09 -8.76
CA SER A 240 -8.46 30.19 -9.63
C SER A 240 -7.36 31.11 -10.19
N SER A 241 -6.84 30.77 -11.37
CA SER A 241 -6.33 31.72 -12.36
C SER A 241 -6.44 31.11 -13.78
N PRO A 242 -6.69 31.92 -14.83
CA PRO A 242 -6.59 31.43 -16.20
C PRO A 242 -5.15 30.95 -16.50
N PRO A 243 -4.96 29.87 -17.27
CA PRO A 243 -3.63 29.39 -17.62
C PRO A 243 -2.87 30.46 -18.40
N LEU A 244 -1.62 30.71 -18.01
CA LEU A 244 -0.74 31.63 -18.74
C LEU A 244 -0.27 30.98 -20.03
N SER A 245 -0.53 31.64 -21.17
CA SER A 245 -0.05 31.23 -22.50
C SER A 245 1.42 31.58 -22.67
N VAL A 246 2.30 30.79 -22.04
CA VAL A 246 3.74 30.81 -22.26
C VAL A 246 4.08 29.84 -23.40
N PRO A 247 5.03 30.14 -24.29
CA PRO A 247 5.75 29.09 -25.00
C PRO A 247 6.46 28.23 -23.95
N ILE A 248 6.09 26.95 -23.83
CA ILE A 248 6.76 26.00 -22.96
C ILE A 248 7.27 24.90 -23.88
N VAL A 249 8.59 24.82 -23.98
CA VAL A 249 9.27 23.89 -24.87
C VAL A 249 9.24 22.50 -24.22
N SER A 250 8.72 21.49 -24.93
CA SER A 250 8.68 20.13 -24.41
C SER A 250 10.10 19.55 -24.28
N LEU A 251 10.30 18.54 -23.43
CA LEU A 251 11.64 17.96 -23.24
C LEU A 251 12.31 17.45 -24.53
N PRO A 252 11.61 16.82 -25.51
CA PRO A 252 12.19 16.53 -26.83
C PRO A 252 12.65 17.80 -27.56
N GLU A 253 11.79 18.81 -27.65
CA GLU A 253 12.10 20.06 -28.35
C GLU A 253 13.27 20.80 -27.70
N LEU A 254 13.33 20.80 -26.36
CA LEU A 254 14.40 21.39 -25.55
C LEU A 254 15.77 20.76 -25.84
N LEU A 255 15.80 19.46 -26.14
CA LEU A 255 17.01 18.71 -26.49
C LEU A 255 17.41 18.88 -27.97
N THR A 256 16.45 19.10 -28.87
CA THR A 256 16.69 19.27 -30.31
C THR A 256 16.85 20.72 -30.79
N GLY A 257 16.43 21.70 -29.99
CA GLY A 257 16.05 23.04 -30.45
C GLY A 257 17.16 24.02 -30.84
N GLY A 258 18.45 23.64 -30.79
CA GLY A 258 19.54 24.58 -31.09
C GLY A 258 20.92 23.95 -31.30
N THR A 259 21.32 23.81 -32.56
CA THR A 259 22.71 23.63 -33.07
C THR A 259 23.69 22.83 -32.18
N GLY A 260 23.30 21.63 -31.76
CA GLY A 260 24.19 20.67 -31.07
C GLY A 260 23.53 19.98 -29.88
N SER A 261 24.09 18.86 -29.44
CA SER A 261 23.64 18.19 -28.22
C SER A 261 24.23 18.91 -27.00
N ASN A 262 23.44 19.82 -26.42
CA ASN A 262 23.81 20.60 -25.23
C ASN A 262 23.66 19.80 -23.91
N ALA A 263 22.96 18.66 -23.94
CA ALA A 263 22.71 17.80 -22.80
C ALA A 263 23.33 16.41 -23.01
N THR A 264 24.52 16.19 -22.45
CA THR A 264 25.23 14.91 -22.58
C THR A 264 24.54 13.81 -21.77
N GLY A 265 24.19 12.70 -22.44
CA GLY A 265 23.51 11.55 -21.82
C GLY A 265 22.00 11.48 -22.09
N LEU A 266 21.43 12.45 -22.81
CA LEU A 266 20.04 12.37 -23.31
C LEU A 266 19.99 12.31 -24.83
N THR A 267 19.00 11.58 -25.34
CA THR A 267 18.76 11.35 -26.76
C THR A 267 17.26 11.38 -27.04
N VAL A 268 16.86 11.92 -28.20
CA VAL A 268 15.49 11.78 -28.70
C VAL A 268 15.46 10.64 -29.72
N ASN A 269 14.56 9.68 -29.54
CA ASN A 269 14.48 8.49 -30.38
C ASN A 269 13.73 8.74 -31.69
N ASN A 270 13.71 7.74 -32.58
CA ASN A 270 13.01 7.80 -33.87
C ASN A 270 11.48 7.95 -33.77
N GLN A 271 10.91 7.88 -32.55
CA GLN A 271 9.49 8.09 -32.25
C GLN A 271 9.21 9.46 -31.58
N GLY A 272 10.23 10.32 -31.42
CA GLY A 272 10.13 11.62 -30.77
C GLY A 272 10.12 11.58 -29.23
N GLN A 273 10.43 10.44 -28.62
CA GLN A 273 10.45 10.25 -27.16
C GLN A 273 11.87 10.51 -26.61
N VAL A 274 11.97 10.87 -25.33
CA VAL A 274 13.25 11.16 -24.66
C VAL A 274 13.76 9.92 -23.95
N GLU A 275 15.00 9.53 -24.25
CA GLU A 275 15.68 8.37 -23.67
C GLU A 275 17.00 8.75 -23.03
N LEU A 276 17.32 8.11 -21.90
CA LEU A 276 18.67 8.12 -21.34
C LEU A 276 19.62 7.31 -22.23
N THR A 277 20.61 7.98 -22.81
CA THR A 277 21.51 7.44 -23.82
C THR A 277 22.25 6.18 -23.34
N GLY A 278 22.24 5.14 -24.16
CA GLY A 278 22.86 3.85 -23.87
C GLY A 278 21.98 2.87 -23.08
N SER A 279 20.93 3.35 -22.41
CA SER A 279 20.00 2.48 -21.65
C SER A 279 18.63 2.28 -22.32
N GLY A 280 18.21 3.22 -23.19
CA GLY A 280 16.85 3.22 -23.76
C GLY A 280 15.73 3.54 -22.76
N LEU A 281 16.08 3.95 -21.53
CA LEU A 281 15.10 4.30 -20.49
C LEU A 281 14.34 5.56 -20.90
N GLN A 282 13.03 5.40 -21.12
CA GLN A 282 12.10 6.48 -21.43
C GLN A 282 11.97 7.46 -20.26
N ILE A 283 11.97 8.76 -20.56
CA ILE A 283 11.71 9.85 -19.61
C ILE A 283 10.36 10.47 -19.94
N GLN A 284 9.47 10.51 -18.95
CA GLN A 284 8.10 11.00 -19.04
C GLN A 284 7.96 12.34 -18.32
N SER A 285 6.85 13.04 -18.55
CA SER A 285 6.53 14.28 -17.83
C SER A 285 6.23 13.97 -16.36
N GLY A 286 6.78 14.78 -15.45
CA GLY A 286 6.68 14.57 -14.00
C GLY A 286 7.71 13.58 -13.43
N ASP A 287 8.73 13.18 -14.19
CA ASP A 287 9.83 12.36 -13.67
C ASP A 287 10.94 13.19 -13.00
N VAL A 288 11.68 12.53 -12.11
CA VAL A 288 13.04 12.94 -11.72
C VAL A 288 14.02 11.82 -12.06
N VAL A 289 15.05 12.11 -12.88
CA VAL A 289 16.02 11.11 -13.35
C VAL A 289 17.44 11.53 -12.98
N ILE A 290 18.20 10.67 -12.33
CA ILE A 290 19.54 10.98 -11.78
C ILE A 290 20.53 9.87 -12.16
N THR A 291 21.70 10.24 -12.68
CA THR A 291 22.70 9.26 -13.17
C THR A 291 24.14 9.49 -12.75
N GLN A 292 24.37 10.40 -11.82
CA GLN A 292 25.69 10.74 -11.28
C GLN A 292 25.59 11.11 -9.81
N LYS A 293 26.75 11.33 -9.19
CA LYS A 293 26.88 11.64 -7.76
C LYS A 293 26.03 12.82 -7.28
N ILE A 294 25.34 12.61 -6.15
CA ILE A 294 24.71 13.63 -5.30
C ILE A 294 25.38 13.58 -3.93
N GLN A 295 25.80 14.74 -3.38
CA GLN A 295 26.37 14.82 -2.03
C GLN A 295 25.94 16.08 -1.28
N ALA A 296 25.36 15.93 -0.10
CA ALA A 296 24.96 17.01 0.80
C ALA A 296 25.46 16.76 2.24
N ALA A 297 25.70 17.82 3.00
CA ALA A 297 25.96 17.72 4.44
C ALA A 297 24.67 17.78 5.29
N GLY A 298 23.63 18.46 4.79
CA GLY A 298 22.26 18.38 5.29
C GLY A 298 21.48 17.25 4.62
N ASP A 299 20.16 17.39 4.56
CA ASP A 299 19.26 16.39 3.95
C ASP A 299 19.42 16.34 2.41
N VAL A 300 19.05 15.19 1.83
CA VAL A 300 18.86 15.01 0.38
C VAL A 300 17.42 14.57 0.15
N THR A 301 16.66 15.37 -0.60
CA THR A 301 15.25 15.11 -0.92
C THR A 301 15.04 15.09 -2.43
N VAL A 302 14.49 13.98 -2.95
CA VAL A 302 14.22 13.77 -4.38
C VAL A 302 12.75 13.37 -4.55
N MET A 303 11.96 14.20 -5.25
CA MET A 303 10.49 14.05 -5.32
C MET A 303 9.96 14.10 -6.76
N ALA A 304 9.31 13.03 -7.22
CA ALA A 304 8.67 12.95 -8.53
C ALA A 304 7.14 12.82 -8.47
N ASN A 305 6.46 13.46 -9.42
CA ASN A 305 5.00 13.38 -9.63
C ASN A 305 4.61 12.14 -10.47
N ASN A 306 5.57 11.55 -11.16
CA ASN A 306 5.47 10.27 -11.85
C ASN A 306 6.45 9.28 -11.20
N ALA A 307 7.70 9.16 -11.69
CA ALA A 307 8.71 8.28 -11.11
C ALA A 307 10.01 9.01 -10.75
N VAL A 308 10.64 8.58 -9.64
CA VAL A 308 12.07 8.87 -9.41
C VAL A 308 12.86 7.69 -9.97
N ARG A 309 13.76 7.95 -10.92
CA ARG A 309 14.63 6.94 -11.51
C ARG A 309 16.10 7.25 -11.28
N PHE A 310 16.79 6.28 -10.73
CA PHE A 310 18.23 6.29 -10.54
C PHE A 310 18.84 5.24 -11.46
N ARG A 311 19.84 5.65 -12.25
CA ARG A 311 20.51 4.79 -13.23
C ARG A 311 21.98 5.11 -13.32
N GLU A 312 22.83 4.09 -13.30
CA GLU A 312 24.24 4.29 -13.60
C GLU A 312 24.45 4.70 -15.06
N GLY A 313 25.27 5.74 -15.26
CA GLY A 313 25.70 6.17 -16.59
C GLY A 313 26.92 5.40 -17.06
N LEU A 314 27.13 5.36 -18.38
CA LEU A 314 28.21 4.60 -19.05
C LEU A 314 29.65 4.90 -18.57
N ASN A 315 29.86 5.97 -17.78
CA ASN A 315 31.18 6.47 -17.36
C ASN A 315 31.20 6.97 -15.89
N GLY A 316 30.43 6.37 -14.98
CA GLY A 316 30.48 6.77 -13.56
C GLY A 316 29.72 5.89 -12.59
N SER A 317 30.17 5.85 -11.34
CA SER A 317 29.41 5.26 -10.23
C SER A 317 28.31 6.22 -9.80
N LEU A 318 27.08 5.73 -9.74
CA LEU A 318 26.02 6.46 -9.06
C LEU A 318 26.28 6.40 -7.55
N VAL A 319 26.23 7.55 -6.87
CA VAL A 319 26.38 7.65 -5.40
C VAL A 319 25.46 8.75 -4.89
N VAL A 320 24.67 8.47 -3.87
CA VAL A 320 23.73 9.41 -3.25
C VAL A 320 24.05 9.49 -1.75
N GLN A 321 24.70 10.58 -1.35
CA GLN A 321 25.20 10.80 0.01
C GLN A 321 24.48 11.96 0.70
N SER A 322 23.77 11.67 1.78
CA SER A 322 23.19 12.66 2.70
C SER A 322 23.92 12.62 4.04
N GLY A 323 24.36 13.77 4.55
CA GLY A 323 24.88 13.90 5.92
C GLY A 323 23.77 13.90 6.99
N SER A 324 22.53 14.14 6.58
CA SER A 324 21.31 14.01 7.39
C SER A 324 20.40 12.96 6.75
N ASN A 325 19.08 13.17 6.61
CA ASN A 325 18.14 12.19 6.07
C ASN A 325 18.21 12.11 4.54
N LEU A 326 17.88 10.95 3.99
CA LEU A 326 17.73 10.72 2.55
C LEU A 326 16.29 10.31 2.25
N THR A 327 15.54 11.19 1.58
CA THR A 327 14.13 10.97 1.22
C THR A 327 13.99 10.89 -0.30
N ILE A 328 13.53 9.75 -0.80
CA ILE A 328 13.23 9.52 -2.21
C ILE A 328 11.73 9.23 -2.32
N GLN A 329 10.99 10.04 -3.04
CA GLN A 329 9.54 9.91 -3.20
C GLN A 329 9.16 9.97 -4.68
N GLY A 330 8.56 8.91 -5.22
CA GLY A 330 8.01 8.91 -6.57
C GLY A 330 6.56 8.47 -6.56
N ALA A 331 5.63 9.33 -6.96
CA ALA A 331 4.20 9.09 -6.74
C ALA A 331 3.67 7.78 -7.35
N GLN A 332 4.18 7.39 -8.53
CA GLN A 332 3.80 6.16 -9.25
C GLN A 332 4.90 5.09 -9.26
N ALA A 333 6.18 5.45 -9.12
CA ALA A 333 7.27 4.48 -8.95
C ALA A 333 8.55 5.09 -8.34
N ILE A 334 9.34 4.25 -7.70
CA ILE A 334 10.78 4.46 -7.47
C ILE A 334 11.51 3.33 -8.17
N ASP A 335 12.58 3.66 -8.90
CA ASP A 335 13.25 2.74 -9.80
C ASP A 335 14.77 2.98 -9.74
N ILE A 336 15.47 2.23 -8.90
CA ILE A 336 16.91 2.35 -8.63
C ILE A 336 17.66 1.17 -9.21
N LEU A 337 18.68 1.47 -10.01
CA LEU A 337 19.70 0.52 -10.48
C LEU A 337 21.09 1.14 -10.27
N ALA A 338 21.80 0.65 -9.26
CA ALA A 338 23.15 1.06 -8.86
C ALA A 338 23.96 -0.16 -8.38
N LEU A 339 24.68 -0.81 -9.31
CA LEU A 339 25.37 -2.09 -9.08
C LEU A 339 26.88 -2.01 -9.34
N ASN A 340 27.43 -0.86 -9.75
CA ASN A 340 28.87 -0.67 -9.91
C ASN A 340 29.52 -0.21 -8.61
N ASN A 341 30.75 -0.68 -8.37
CA ASN A 341 31.61 -0.30 -7.24
C ASN A 341 31.01 -0.56 -5.84
N LEU A 342 30.15 -1.58 -5.69
CA LEU A 342 29.58 -2.00 -4.40
C LEU A 342 30.67 -2.36 -3.36
N ASP A 343 31.83 -2.81 -3.83
CA ASP A 343 33.04 -3.06 -3.03
C ASP A 343 33.63 -1.80 -2.36
N GLN A 344 33.29 -0.61 -2.86
CA GLN A 344 33.71 0.69 -2.30
C GLN A 344 32.68 1.27 -1.32
N GLY A 345 31.60 0.53 -1.05
CA GLY A 345 30.55 0.87 -0.09
C GLY A 345 29.22 1.23 -0.76
N ALA A 346 28.13 1.19 0.03
CA ALA A 346 26.77 1.31 -0.46
C ALA A 346 26.53 2.57 -1.32
N PRO A 347 25.95 2.47 -2.54
CA PRO A 347 25.67 3.64 -3.37
C PRO A 347 24.72 4.66 -2.73
N PHE A 348 23.76 4.22 -1.91
CA PHE A 348 22.82 5.10 -1.19
C PHE A 348 23.19 5.16 0.29
N GLN A 349 23.54 6.36 0.77
CA GLN A 349 24.06 6.62 2.11
C GLN A 349 23.33 7.79 2.77
N SER A 350 22.96 7.61 4.04
CA SER A 350 22.25 8.60 4.85
C SER A 350 22.87 8.68 6.24
N GLY A 351 23.16 9.89 6.75
CA GLY A 351 23.61 10.09 8.13
C GLY A 351 22.45 10.03 9.14
N GLY A 352 21.24 10.35 8.69
CA GLY A 352 19.97 10.17 9.39
C GLY A 352 19.14 9.04 8.78
N ASN A 353 17.81 9.18 8.77
CA ASN A 353 16.91 8.16 8.23
C ASN A 353 16.92 8.10 6.69
N LEU A 354 16.82 6.89 6.14
CA LEU A 354 16.64 6.64 4.71
C LEU A 354 15.20 6.22 4.46
N THR A 355 14.48 6.94 3.59
CA THR A 355 13.06 6.69 3.31
C THR A 355 12.78 6.63 1.80
N LEU A 356 12.19 5.53 1.34
CA LEU A 356 11.66 5.36 -0.01
C LEU A 356 10.12 5.45 0.04
N ILE A 357 9.48 6.30 -0.77
CA ILE A 357 8.04 6.58 -0.69
C ILE A 357 7.36 6.47 -2.07
N SER A 358 6.47 5.49 -2.27
CA SER A 358 5.66 5.36 -3.49
C SER A 358 4.33 4.65 -3.25
N ASN A 359 3.27 5.06 -3.97
CA ASN A 359 2.02 4.28 -4.05
C ASN A 359 2.07 3.17 -5.11
N GLY A 360 3.14 3.11 -5.92
CA GLY A 360 3.36 2.05 -6.90
C GLY A 360 4.62 1.23 -6.59
N LEU A 361 5.32 0.80 -7.63
CA LEU A 361 6.48 -0.09 -7.50
C LEU A 361 7.69 0.66 -6.93
N VAL A 362 8.30 0.12 -5.87
CA VAL A 362 9.64 0.49 -5.41
C VAL A 362 10.61 -0.62 -5.82
N SER A 363 11.31 -0.42 -6.93
CA SER A 363 12.41 -1.28 -7.39
C SER A 363 13.74 -0.72 -6.88
N GLY A 364 14.56 -1.53 -6.21
CA GLY A 364 15.85 -1.12 -5.66
C GLY A 364 16.92 -2.18 -5.80
N ASP A 365 17.69 -2.08 -6.87
CA ASP A 365 18.87 -2.87 -7.17
C ASP A 365 20.11 -2.05 -6.75
N SER A 366 20.48 -2.13 -5.47
CA SER A 366 21.57 -1.37 -4.84
C SER A 366 21.81 -1.82 -3.40
N HIS A 367 23.04 -1.66 -2.91
CA HIS A 367 23.29 -1.61 -1.46
C HIS A 367 22.75 -0.30 -0.88
N PHE A 368 22.28 -0.34 0.36
CA PHE A 368 21.81 0.83 1.09
C PHE A 368 22.34 0.88 2.53
N ASN A 369 22.75 2.08 2.96
CA ASN A 369 23.23 2.33 4.32
C ASN A 369 22.53 3.55 4.94
N SER A 370 21.72 3.31 5.97
CA SER A 370 21.10 4.36 6.80
C SER A 370 21.90 4.57 8.07
N GLY A 371 21.95 5.81 8.58
CA GLY A 371 22.48 6.18 9.90
C GLY A 371 21.39 6.25 10.97
N GLY A 372 20.12 6.11 10.57
CA GLY A 372 18.95 6.01 11.44
C GLY A 372 18.09 4.81 11.05
N ASN A 373 16.78 5.02 10.94
CA ASN A 373 15.86 4.00 10.44
C ASN A 373 15.95 3.85 8.92
N PHE A 374 15.48 2.72 8.39
CA PHE A 374 15.13 2.54 6.98
C PHE A 374 13.63 2.29 6.88
N ALA A 375 12.91 3.07 6.06
CA ALA A 375 11.50 2.79 5.77
C ALA A 375 11.19 2.79 4.27
N ILE A 376 10.40 1.81 3.83
CA ILE A 376 9.76 1.77 2.51
C ILE A 376 8.27 1.97 2.74
N LEU A 377 7.71 3.05 2.23
CA LEU A 377 6.39 3.56 2.56
C LEU A 377 5.57 3.88 1.31
N THR A 378 4.26 3.98 1.51
CA THR A 378 3.29 4.64 0.63
C THR A 378 3.24 6.14 0.92
N LEU A 379 2.63 6.93 0.03
CA LEU A 379 2.35 8.35 0.26
C LEU A 379 1.44 8.57 1.49
N ALA A 380 0.71 7.55 1.93
CA ALA A 380 -0.10 7.53 3.15
C ALA A 380 0.69 7.07 4.42
N GLY A 381 2.02 6.94 4.33
CA GLY A 381 2.89 6.54 5.44
C GLY A 381 2.74 5.07 5.88
N GLN A 382 1.96 4.25 5.18
CA GLN A 382 1.84 2.82 5.43
C GLN A 382 2.97 2.07 4.74
N PRO A 383 3.47 0.92 5.25
CA PRO A 383 4.59 0.21 4.63
C PRO A 383 4.34 -0.22 3.18
N GLY A 384 5.27 0.13 2.28
CA GLY A 384 5.19 -0.09 0.84
C GLY A 384 5.88 -1.39 0.39
N THR A 385 5.44 -1.95 -0.73
CA THR A 385 6.03 -3.19 -1.29
C THR A 385 7.38 -2.89 -1.95
N PHE A 386 8.37 -3.74 -1.67
CA PHE A 386 9.73 -3.62 -2.19
C PHE A 386 10.07 -4.76 -3.17
N VAL A 387 10.78 -4.42 -4.24
CA VAL A 387 11.28 -5.36 -5.24
C VAL A 387 12.75 -5.08 -5.53
N SER A 388 13.53 -6.13 -5.75
CA SER A 388 14.93 -6.05 -6.18
C SER A 388 15.25 -7.29 -7.00
N PHE A 389 15.75 -7.13 -8.21
CA PHE A 389 16.05 -8.24 -9.12
C PHE A 389 17.50 -8.75 -8.99
N TYR A 390 18.39 -7.94 -8.41
CA TYR A 390 19.82 -8.24 -8.32
C TYR A 390 20.35 -8.19 -6.87
N ASP A 391 20.52 -7.00 -6.29
CA ASP A 391 21.18 -6.80 -5.00
C ASP A 391 20.35 -5.92 -4.04
N PRO A 392 19.82 -6.50 -2.94
CA PRO A 392 19.04 -5.80 -1.92
C PRO A 392 19.74 -5.71 -0.54
N ILE A 393 21.07 -5.60 -0.47
CA ILE A 393 21.76 -5.55 0.85
C ILE A 393 21.47 -4.23 1.58
N ILE A 394 20.81 -4.32 2.74
CA ILE A 394 20.34 -3.15 3.53
C ILE A 394 20.94 -3.17 4.94
N THR A 395 21.55 -2.04 5.34
CA THR A 395 22.04 -1.78 6.71
C THR A 395 21.40 -0.52 7.31
N ALA A 396 20.99 -0.59 8.58
CA ALA A 396 20.48 0.55 9.35
C ALA A 396 20.70 0.34 10.86
N PRO A 397 21.27 1.28 11.64
CA PRO A 397 21.37 1.15 13.10
C PRO A 397 20.04 1.43 13.81
N GLY A 398 19.05 2.01 13.12
CA GLY A 398 17.66 2.07 13.57
C GLY A 398 16.85 0.84 13.16
N SER A 399 15.54 1.00 13.16
CA SER A 399 14.58 -0.02 12.72
C SER A 399 14.48 -0.08 11.20
N TYR A 400 14.11 -1.25 10.66
CA TYR A 400 13.74 -1.45 9.25
C TYR A 400 12.23 -1.66 9.14
N THR A 401 11.58 -1.07 8.15
CA THR A 401 10.14 -1.29 7.89
C THR A 401 9.80 -1.27 6.40
N SER A 402 9.11 -2.30 5.92
CA SER A 402 8.51 -2.37 4.59
C SER A 402 7.25 -3.25 4.58
N GLY A 403 6.58 -3.34 3.43
CA GLY A 403 5.39 -4.16 3.20
C GLY A 403 5.74 -5.62 2.92
N SER A 404 5.48 -6.06 1.68
CA SER A 404 6.01 -7.33 1.15
C SER A 404 7.35 -7.11 0.44
N TYR A 405 8.15 -8.17 0.31
CA TYR A 405 9.33 -8.21 -0.56
C TYR A 405 9.18 -9.29 -1.64
N THR A 406 9.66 -9.01 -2.85
CA THR A 406 9.79 -10.04 -3.91
C THR A 406 11.05 -9.77 -4.74
N GLY A 407 11.98 -10.72 -4.83
CA GLY A 407 13.26 -10.42 -5.48
C GLY A 407 14.37 -11.47 -5.37
N ALA A 408 15.61 -11.01 -5.49
CA ALA A 408 16.83 -11.77 -5.22
C ALA A 408 17.05 -12.01 -3.70
N SER A 409 18.09 -12.77 -3.33
CA SER A 409 18.43 -13.09 -1.92
C SER A 409 18.49 -11.84 -1.04
N LEU A 410 17.78 -11.83 0.07
CA LEU A 410 17.57 -10.64 0.89
C LEU A 410 18.45 -10.62 2.13
N LYS A 411 19.20 -9.52 2.36
CA LYS A 411 19.86 -9.23 3.63
C LYS A 411 19.39 -7.91 4.21
N VAL A 412 18.88 -7.95 5.45
CA VAL A 412 18.61 -6.76 6.27
C VAL A 412 19.33 -6.90 7.60
N GLN A 413 20.22 -5.95 7.88
CA GLN A 413 20.88 -5.82 9.18
C GLN A 413 20.44 -4.53 9.87
N ALA A 414 19.66 -4.69 10.94
CA ALA A 414 19.10 -3.59 11.71
C ALA A 414 19.79 -3.43 13.09
N GLY A 415 19.71 -2.24 13.68
CA GLY A 415 19.97 -2.03 15.11
C GLY A 415 18.70 -1.86 15.94
N GLY A 416 17.54 -1.68 15.28
CA GLY A 416 16.20 -1.68 15.84
C GLY A 416 15.35 -2.83 15.30
N THR A 417 14.03 -2.72 15.44
CA THR A 417 13.10 -3.79 15.01
C THR A 417 13.05 -3.91 13.48
N ILE A 418 13.00 -5.13 12.96
CA ILE A 418 12.75 -5.42 11.54
C ILE A 418 11.28 -5.77 11.35
N THR A 419 10.57 -5.03 10.51
CA THR A 419 9.15 -5.28 10.21
C THR A 419 8.92 -5.40 8.71
N PHE A 420 8.37 -6.53 8.29
CA PHE A 420 7.69 -6.70 7.00
C PHE A 420 6.21 -6.94 7.32
N THR A 421 5.31 -6.08 6.84
CA THR A 421 3.86 -6.28 7.05
C THR A 421 3.23 -7.25 6.06
N GLY A 422 4.00 -7.77 5.10
CA GLY A 422 3.59 -8.81 4.18
C GLY A 422 4.66 -9.88 3.98
N ASP A 423 4.57 -10.60 2.86
CA ASP A 423 5.35 -11.80 2.60
C ASP A 423 6.72 -11.48 1.95
N ILE A 424 7.71 -12.35 2.18
CA ILE A 424 9.05 -12.29 1.59
C ILE A 424 9.18 -13.45 0.60
N THR A 425 9.31 -13.14 -0.69
CA THR A 425 9.42 -14.12 -1.78
C THR A 425 10.77 -14.01 -2.48
N ILE A 426 11.62 -15.03 -2.39
CA ILE A 426 12.93 -15.06 -3.05
C ILE A 426 12.85 -15.90 -4.32
N ASN A 427 13.10 -15.25 -5.46
CA ASN A 427 13.02 -15.83 -6.80
C ASN A 427 14.40 -16.21 -7.38
N ALA A 428 15.48 -15.55 -6.93
CA ALA A 428 16.84 -15.77 -7.43
C ALA A 428 17.88 -15.63 -6.31
N PRO A 429 19.07 -16.26 -6.42
CA PRO A 429 20.23 -15.84 -5.65
C PRO A 429 20.62 -14.40 -6.01
N ASP A 430 21.21 -13.67 -5.07
CA ASP A 430 21.86 -12.39 -5.36
C ASP A 430 23.25 -12.68 -5.95
N ALA A 431 23.34 -12.68 -7.28
CA ALA A 431 24.59 -12.95 -8.00
C ALA A 431 25.60 -11.77 -7.98
N THR A 432 25.27 -10.69 -7.27
CA THR A 432 25.95 -9.39 -7.24
C THR A 432 26.59 -9.07 -5.90
N ALA A 433 26.08 -9.66 -4.80
CA ALA A 433 26.59 -9.57 -3.45
C ALA A 433 28.11 -9.82 -3.36
N THR A 434 28.85 -8.72 -3.28
CA THR A 434 30.31 -8.68 -3.16
C THR A 434 30.71 -7.83 -1.95
N GLY A 435 31.86 -8.12 -1.34
CA GLY A 435 32.34 -7.45 -0.13
C GLY A 435 31.62 -7.83 1.18
N ASP A 436 30.37 -8.29 1.11
CA ASP A 436 29.58 -8.66 2.29
C ASP A 436 30.02 -9.99 2.95
N PRO A 437 30.08 -10.11 4.29
CA PRO A 437 30.43 -11.35 4.99
C PRO A 437 29.53 -12.55 4.71
N ASP A 438 28.26 -12.33 4.34
CA ASP A 438 27.28 -13.37 3.99
C ASP A 438 27.18 -13.63 2.48
N SER A 439 28.02 -12.97 1.66
CA SER A 439 28.01 -13.08 0.19
C SER A 439 27.98 -14.52 -0.32
N ALA A 440 28.70 -15.44 0.30
CA ALA A 440 28.69 -16.86 -0.07
C ALA A 440 27.31 -17.55 0.10
N ILE A 441 26.49 -17.08 1.04
CA ILE A 441 25.11 -17.56 1.27
C ILE A 441 24.15 -16.91 0.26
N LEU A 442 24.28 -15.59 0.07
CA LEU A 442 23.43 -14.77 -0.79
C LEU A 442 23.59 -15.12 -2.29
N THR A 443 24.83 -15.33 -2.74
CA THR A 443 25.19 -15.74 -4.12
C THR A 443 24.95 -17.22 -4.39
N GLY A 444 25.21 -18.08 -3.40
CA GLY A 444 25.15 -19.54 -3.58
C GLY A 444 23.74 -20.12 -3.66
N SER A 445 22.73 -19.40 -3.15
CA SER A 445 21.36 -19.91 -3.02
C SER A 445 20.34 -18.78 -2.84
N ARG A 446 19.04 -19.09 -2.97
CA ARG A 446 17.92 -18.17 -2.68
C ARG A 446 17.74 -17.98 -1.17
N ALA A 447 18.43 -17.01 -0.58
CA ALA A 447 18.55 -16.87 0.88
C ALA A 447 17.77 -15.68 1.47
N VAL A 448 17.46 -15.76 2.76
CA VAL A 448 16.96 -14.64 3.56
C VAL A 448 17.77 -14.51 4.85
N ILE A 449 18.30 -13.32 5.12
CA ILE A 449 19.11 -13.02 6.30
C ILE A 449 18.56 -11.76 6.96
N LEU A 450 17.79 -11.91 8.04
CA LEU A 450 17.28 -10.81 8.86
C LEU A 450 17.96 -10.86 10.23
N ARG A 451 18.81 -9.88 10.54
CA ARG A 451 19.50 -9.79 11.84
C ARG A 451 19.28 -8.43 12.49
N THR A 452 18.95 -8.41 13.77
CA THR A 452 18.92 -7.18 14.57
C THR A 452 19.73 -7.30 15.86
N THR A 453 20.37 -6.20 16.26
CA THR A 453 21.08 -6.08 17.55
C THR A 453 20.21 -5.55 18.69
N ALA A 454 18.99 -5.02 18.44
CA ALA A 454 18.00 -4.71 19.47
C ALA A 454 16.56 -4.71 18.94
N GLY A 455 15.62 -5.22 19.73
CA GLY A 455 14.21 -5.33 19.34
C GLY A 455 13.87 -6.64 18.63
N ASN A 456 12.81 -6.63 17.82
CA ASN A 456 12.16 -7.83 17.30
C ASN A 456 12.38 -8.04 15.78
N ILE A 457 12.01 -9.21 15.28
CA ILE A 457 11.71 -9.44 13.85
C ILE A 457 10.22 -9.78 13.72
N SER A 458 9.52 -9.14 12.79
CA SER A 458 8.14 -9.47 12.42
C SER A 458 8.01 -9.56 10.89
N THR A 459 7.44 -10.65 10.40
CA THR A 459 7.32 -10.97 8.96
C THR A 459 6.03 -11.72 8.63
N GLY A 460 5.55 -11.61 7.40
CA GLY A 460 4.55 -12.52 6.83
C GLY A 460 5.15 -13.91 6.51
N ASN A 461 4.65 -14.57 5.48
CA ASN A 461 5.27 -15.81 4.98
C ASN A 461 6.66 -15.52 4.41
N ILE A 462 7.58 -16.48 4.52
CA ILE A 462 8.88 -16.44 3.86
C ILE A 462 8.99 -17.65 2.94
N THR A 463 9.16 -17.43 1.64
CA THR A 463 9.36 -18.52 0.67
C THR A 463 10.67 -18.35 -0.08
N THR A 464 11.52 -19.36 -0.03
CA THR A 464 12.67 -19.54 -0.94
C THR A 464 12.42 -20.67 -1.93
N PHE A 465 11.37 -21.47 -1.75
CA PHE A 465 10.93 -22.49 -2.70
C PHE A 465 10.43 -21.88 -4.02
N LEU A 466 10.85 -22.49 -5.14
CA LEU A 466 10.26 -22.34 -6.47
C LEU A 466 9.95 -23.72 -7.07
N THR A 467 8.84 -23.82 -7.80
CA THR A 467 8.35 -25.09 -8.35
C THR A 467 9.27 -25.64 -9.43
N GLY A 468 9.84 -26.81 -9.19
CA GLY A 468 10.73 -27.53 -10.11
C GLY A 468 12.22 -27.29 -9.88
N ASP A 469 12.59 -26.39 -8.96
CA ASP A 469 13.99 -26.14 -8.64
C ASP A 469 14.58 -27.17 -7.67
N PRO A 470 15.83 -27.62 -7.91
CA PRO A 470 16.46 -28.66 -7.12
C PRO A 470 17.08 -28.17 -5.81
N VAL A 471 17.32 -26.87 -5.64
CA VAL A 471 17.96 -26.33 -4.43
C VAL A 471 17.18 -25.11 -3.96
N SER A 472 16.94 -25.03 -2.65
CA SER A 472 16.46 -23.81 -1.98
C SER A 472 17.52 -23.26 -1.04
N GLY A 473 17.56 -21.95 -0.86
CA GLY A 473 18.49 -21.32 0.09
C GLY A 473 17.88 -21.15 1.49
N PRO A 474 18.74 -20.85 2.49
CA PRO A 474 18.36 -20.85 3.88
C PRO A 474 17.63 -19.57 4.31
N VAL A 475 16.92 -19.66 5.43
CA VAL A 475 16.27 -18.53 6.12
C VAL A 475 16.89 -18.38 7.50
N ILE A 476 17.56 -17.26 7.74
CA ILE A 476 18.29 -16.94 8.98
C ILE A 476 17.65 -15.71 9.62
N LEU A 477 17.00 -15.90 10.76
CA LEU A 477 16.36 -14.85 11.56
C LEU A 477 17.04 -14.76 12.93
N GLN A 478 17.53 -13.58 13.31
CA GLN A 478 18.23 -13.37 14.59
C GLN A 478 17.84 -12.06 15.27
N ALA A 479 17.33 -12.12 16.49
CA ALA A 479 16.93 -10.96 17.28
C ALA A 479 17.08 -11.21 18.79
N PRO A 480 17.49 -10.22 19.61
CA PRO A 480 17.47 -10.38 21.07
C PRO A 480 16.05 -10.24 21.67
N GLY A 481 15.10 -9.66 20.92
CA GLY A 481 13.69 -9.65 21.28
C GLY A 481 12.95 -10.91 20.83
N ASN A 482 11.70 -10.75 20.43
CA ASN A 482 10.87 -11.81 19.85
C ASN A 482 11.11 -11.95 18.34
N ILE A 483 10.80 -13.12 17.78
CA ILE A 483 10.68 -13.33 16.34
C ILE A 483 9.28 -13.86 16.00
N THR A 484 8.59 -13.15 15.11
CA THR A 484 7.27 -13.53 14.58
C THR A 484 7.35 -13.70 13.06
N VAL A 485 6.90 -14.86 12.56
CA VAL A 485 6.91 -15.20 11.13
C VAL A 485 5.63 -15.96 10.73
N GLY A 486 5.24 -15.86 9.47
CA GLY A 486 4.17 -16.65 8.87
C GLY A 486 4.58 -18.11 8.64
N ASN A 487 4.29 -18.65 7.46
CA ASN A 487 4.85 -19.93 7.02
C ASN A 487 6.24 -19.71 6.43
N VAL A 488 7.21 -20.54 6.83
CA VAL A 488 8.53 -20.59 6.20
C VAL A 488 8.57 -21.80 5.25
N ASN A 489 8.80 -21.56 3.96
CA ASN A 489 8.91 -22.60 2.95
C ASN A 489 10.27 -22.51 2.22
N THR A 490 11.18 -23.37 2.63
CA THR A 490 12.50 -23.59 2.02
C THR A 490 12.59 -24.98 1.37
N SER A 491 11.46 -25.65 1.11
CA SER A 491 11.46 -26.93 0.39
C SER A 491 12.06 -26.81 -1.01
N ALA A 492 12.44 -27.94 -1.61
CA ALA A 492 12.89 -28.05 -2.99
C ALA A 492 12.25 -29.28 -3.65
N ALA A 493 12.08 -29.26 -4.97
CA ALA A 493 11.40 -30.34 -5.68
C ALA A 493 12.00 -30.58 -7.06
N SER A 494 12.61 -31.75 -7.28
CA SER A 494 13.19 -32.12 -8.57
C SER A 494 13.14 -33.62 -8.84
N VAL A 495 12.95 -33.96 -10.11
CA VAL A 495 12.93 -35.34 -10.63
C VAL A 495 14.12 -35.63 -11.57
N THR A 496 15.05 -34.68 -11.71
CA THR A 496 16.19 -34.77 -12.65
C THR A 496 17.55 -34.75 -11.96
N VAL A 497 17.71 -33.96 -10.89
CA VAL A 497 18.90 -33.90 -10.02
C VAL A 497 18.46 -33.89 -8.55
N PRO A 498 19.35 -34.12 -7.56
CA PRO A 498 18.95 -34.17 -6.16
C PRO A 498 18.24 -32.91 -5.68
N ALA A 499 17.09 -33.10 -5.01
CA ALA A 499 16.37 -32.01 -4.37
C ALA A 499 16.99 -31.72 -2.99
N ILE A 500 17.26 -30.46 -2.65
CA ILE A 500 17.88 -30.03 -1.39
C ILE A 500 17.07 -28.86 -0.84
N GLY A 501 16.31 -29.10 0.22
CA GLY A 501 15.64 -28.05 0.95
C GLY A 501 16.64 -27.19 1.74
N GLY A 502 16.38 -25.90 1.85
CA GLY A 502 17.23 -24.95 2.58
C GLY A 502 16.99 -24.96 4.08
N ASP A 503 18.02 -24.67 4.86
CA ASP A 503 17.94 -24.67 6.33
C ASP A 503 17.15 -23.48 6.87
N VAL A 504 16.54 -23.64 8.05
CA VAL A 504 15.79 -22.59 8.74
C VAL A 504 16.36 -22.40 10.15
N THR A 505 16.97 -21.24 10.40
CA THR A 505 17.57 -20.86 11.67
C THR A 505 16.84 -19.66 12.26
N ILE A 506 16.24 -19.82 13.44
CA ILE A 506 15.48 -18.77 14.14
C ILE A 506 16.03 -18.64 15.57
N LEU A 507 16.70 -17.52 15.86
CA LEU A 507 17.40 -17.27 17.12
C LEU A 507 16.82 -16.02 17.80
N ALA A 508 15.86 -16.23 18.72
CA ALA A 508 15.27 -15.19 19.56
C ALA A 508 15.89 -15.20 20.96
N GLY A 509 16.14 -14.02 21.53
CA GLY A 509 16.38 -13.87 22.96
C GLY A 509 15.11 -14.18 23.77
N ASN A 510 13.96 -13.68 23.29
CA ASN A 510 12.66 -13.90 23.92
C ASN A 510 11.88 -15.01 23.20
N ASN A 511 10.64 -14.74 22.75
CA ASN A 511 9.74 -15.76 22.20
C ASN A 511 9.91 -15.94 20.68
N VAL A 512 9.63 -17.14 20.19
CA VAL A 512 9.49 -17.43 18.75
C VAL A 512 8.05 -17.83 18.45
N THR A 513 7.41 -17.13 17.52
CA THR A 513 6.09 -17.49 16.99
C THR A 513 6.18 -17.68 15.48
N PHE A 514 5.77 -18.85 14.99
CA PHE A 514 5.72 -19.17 13.57
C PHE A 514 4.38 -19.83 13.21
N THR A 515 4.03 -19.87 11.92
CA THR A 515 2.83 -20.62 11.46
C THR A 515 3.20 -22.07 11.18
N SER A 516 4.10 -22.32 10.22
CA SER A 516 4.67 -23.65 9.96
C SER A 516 6.04 -23.54 9.27
N ILE A 517 6.85 -24.60 9.29
CA ILE A 517 8.19 -24.64 8.67
C ILE A 517 8.31 -25.89 7.78
N ASN A 518 8.43 -25.69 6.47
CA ASN A 518 8.63 -26.74 5.48
C ASN A 518 10.03 -26.62 4.84
N THR A 519 10.89 -27.60 5.07
CA THR A 519 12.25 -27.71 4.49
C THR A 519 12.41 -28.97 3.63
N GLN A 520 11.31 -29.60 3.20
CA GLN A 520 11.33 -30.91 2.53
C GLN A 520 12.17 -30.93 1.24
N GLY A 521 12.96 -31.99 1.05
CA GLY A 521 13.60 -32.31 -0.23
C GLY A 521 12.78 -33.33 -0.99
N ILE A 522 12.02 -32.90 -1.99
CA ILE A 522 11.08 -33.74 -2.74
C ILE A 522 11.74 -34.29 -4.00
N GLY A 523 12.32 -35.49 -3.86
CA GLY A 523 12.94 -36.27 -4.93
C GLY A 523 12.08 -37.44 -5.43
N SER A 524 12.67 -38.23 -6.32
CA SER A 524 12.15 -39.51 -6.80
C SER A 524 12.37 -40.63 -5.77
N SER A 525 11.54 -41.67 -5.80
CA SER A 525 11.66 -42.84 -4.92
C SER A 525 12.88 -43.73 -5.21
N VAL A 526 13.56 -43.53 -6.34
CA VAL A 526 14.73 -44.32 -6.77
C VAL A 526 15.94 -43.42 -7.01
N PHE A 527 15.84 -42.51 -7.97
CA PHE A 527 16.81 -41.47 -8.27
C PHE A 527 16.11 -40.35 -9.07
N PRO A 528 16.41 -39.06 -8.85
CA PRO A 528 17.32 -38.52 -7.83
C PRO A 528 16.70 -38.53 -6.41
N PRO A 529 17.51 -38.66 -5.34
CA PRO A 529 17.05 -38.52 -3.96
C PRO A 529 16.68 -37.07 -3.62
N GLY A 530 15.89 -36.88 -2.57
CA GLY A 530 15.62 -35.56 -1.99
C GLY A 530 16.06 -35.47 -0.53
N PHE A 531 16.75 -34.40 -0.15
CA PHE A 531 17.32 -34.12 1.17
C PHE A 531 16.57 -32.94 1.80
N GLY A 532 16.06 -33.11 3.02
CA GLY A 532 15.43 -32.02 3.75
C GLY A 532 16.45 -31.15 4.51
N GLY A 533 16.21 -29.84 4.56
CA GLY A 533 17.07 -28.90 5.30
C GLY A 533 16.87 -28.96 6.82
N ASP A 534 17.89 -28.57 7.57
CA ASP A 534 17.87 -28.50 9.03
C ASP A 534 16.94 -27.38 9.55
N VAL A 535 16.33 -27.58 10.71
CA VAL A 535 15.52 -26.57 11.40
C VAL A 535 16.06 -26.36 12.81
N THR A 536 16.58 -25.17 13.08
CA THR A 536 17.07 -24.75 14.41
C THR A 536 16.24 -23.57 14.91
N ILE A 537 15.61 -23.74 16.07
CA ILE A 537 14.84 -22.71 16.76
C ILE A 537 15.40 -22.55 18.18
N SER A 538 15.70 -21.33 18.59
CA SER A 538 16.09 -20.99 19.97
C SER A 538 15.29 -19.79 20.48
N ALA A 539 14.68 -19.95 21.65
CA ALA A 539 13.99 -18.93 22.43
C ALA A 539 14.66 -18.86 23.81
N GLN A 540 15.73 -18.06 23.95
CA GLN A 540 16.68 -18.18 25.07
C GLN A 540 16.06 -17.97 26.46
N GLN A 541 15.03 -17.12 26.54
CA GLN A 541 14.29 -16.74 27.76
C GLN A 541 12.78 -17.01 27.63
N GLY A 542 12.31 -17.48 26.47
CA GLY A 542 10.90 -17.47 26.09
C GLY A 542 10.31 -18.83 25.71
N VAL A 543 9.11 -18.75 25.12
CA VAL A 543 8.36 -19.89 24.55
C VAL A 543 8.55 -19.98 23.03
N VAL A 544 8.27 -21.16 22.47
CA VAL A 544 8.23 -21.43 21.03
C VAL A 544 6.81 -21.85 20.66
N GLN A 545 6.16 -21.13 19.73
CA GLN A 545 4.77 -21.36 19.33
C GLN A 545 4.66 -21.56 17.81
N GLY A 546 4.51 -22.81 17.36
CA GLY A 546 4.17 -23.14 15.97
C GLY A 546 2.65 -23.29 15.79
N THR A 547 2.00 -22.25 15.28
CA THR A 547 0.55 -22.01 15.40
C THR A 547 -0.32 -22.65 14.31
N GLY A 548 0.27 -23.20 13.24
CA GLY A 548 -0.43 -23.81 12.11
C GLY A 548 0.21 -25.11 11.63
N VAL A 549 -0.21 -25.58 10.46
CA VAL A 549 0.25 -26.85 9.85
C VAL A 549 0.42 -26.76 8.33
N ILE A 550 1.28 -27.62 7.79
CA ILE A 550 1.67 -27.69 6.39
C ILE A 550 0.61 -28.47 5.60
N GLY A 551 -0.46 -27.76 5.24
CA GLY A 551 -1.56 -28.24 4.41
C GLY A 551 -2.14 -29.58 4.88
N ILE A 552 -2.25 -30.54 3.97
CA ILE A 552 -2.87 -31.85 4.23
C ILE A 552 -2.08 -32.78 5.17
N THR A 553 -0.84 -32.42 5.56
CA THR A 553 0.03 -33.32 6.34
C THR A 553 -0.16 -33.23 7.85
N ALA A 554 -0.86 -32.21 8.36
CA ALA A 554 -1.00 -31.91 9.79
C ALA A 554 0.32 -31.79 10.59
N ASN A 555 1.45 -31.57 9.91
CA ASN A 555 2.75 -31.32 10.51
C ASN A 555 2.96 -29.80 10.69
N THR A 556 3.52 -29.36 11.82
CA THR A 556 3.91 -27.95 12.03
C THR A 556 5.35 -27.69 11.57
N ILE A 557 6.23 -28.69 11.72
CA ILE A 557 7.57 -28.70 11.12
C ILE A 557 7.72 -29.99 10.32
N ASN A 558 8.20 -29.89 9.08
CA ASN A 558 8.45 -31.04 8.22
C ASN A 558 9.77 -30.88 7.45
N THR A 559 10.71 -31.78 7.74
CA THR A 559 12.07 -31.79 7.17
C THR A 559 12.34 -33.05 6.33
N SER A 560 11.29 -33.70 5.81
CA SER A 560 11.42 -35.01 5.16
C SER A 560 12.26 -34.97 3.87
N GLY A 561 13.27 -35.84 3.80
CA GLY A 561 13.83 -36.30 2.51
C GLY A 561 12.95 -37.35 1.83
N PHE A 562 13.18 -37.59 0.53
CA PHE A 562 12.45 -38.55 -0.29
C PHE A 562 13.40 -39.50 -1.02
N GLY A 563 12.93 -40.73 -1.26
CA GLY A 563 13.72 -41.80 -1.87
C GLY A 563 14.88 -42.23 -0.98
N ALA A 564 16.11 -42.18 -1.52
CA ALA A 564 17.33 -42.49 -0.77
C ALA A 564 17.94 -41.27 -0.03
N GLY A 565 17.27 -40.12 -0.02
CA GLY A 565 17.76 -38.91 0.65
C GLY A 565 17.30 -38.80 2.11
N THR A 566 18.11 -38.14 2.93
CA THR A 566 17.89 -38.02 4.38
C THR A 566 16.96 -36.86 4.74
N ALA A 567 16.27 -36.97 5.88
CA ALA A 567 15.57 -35.84 6.49
C ALA A 567 16.55 -34.93 7.25
N GLY A 568 16.23 -33.64 7.32
CA GLY A 568 16.96 -32.66 8.12
C GLY A 568 16.63 -32.77 9.61
N THR A 569 17.53 -32.33 10.48
CA THR A 569 17.34 -32.30 11.93
C THR A 569 16.31 -31.25 12.35
N ILE A 570 15.70 -31.42 13.53
CA ILE A 570 14.82 -30.43 14.16
C ILE A 570 15.35 -30.19 15.57
N GLN A 571 15.87 -29.00 15.84
CA GLN A 571 16.45 -28.60 17.12
C GLN A 571 15.64 -27.44 17.68
N ILE A 572 15.05 -27.61 18.86
CA ILE A 572 14.22 -26.58 19.53
C ILE A 572 14.77 -26.34 20.93
N GLN A 573 15.32 -25.17 21.19
CA GLN A 573 15.69 -24.68 22.52
C GLN A 573 14.66 -23.67 23.02
N GLN A 574 14.21 -23.81 24.26
CA GLN A 574 13.24 -22.92 24.89
C GLN A 574 13.34 -22.95 26.42
N ALA A 575 12.91 -21.87 27.08
CA ALA A 575 12.95 -21.75 28.55
C ALA A 575 11.57 -21.89 29.22
N GLY A 576 10.48 -21.92 28.45
CA GLY A 576 9.11 -21.94 28.97
C GLY A 576 8.56 -20.57 29.42
N GLY A 577 9.42 -19.55 29.43
CA GLY A 577 9.07 -18.19 29.88
C GLY A 577 8.69 -18.11 31.36
N PRO A 578 8.13 -16.96 31.82
CA PRO A 578 7.84 -16.60 33.23
C PRO A 578 6.97 -17.55 34.10
N ASN A 579 6.61 -18.72 33.60
CA ASN A 579 5.79 -19.71 34.31
C ASN A 579 6.26 -21.15 34.04
N ASN A 580 7.51 -21.35 33.58
CA ASN A 580 8.07 -22.64 33.16
C ASN A 580 7.10 -23.48 32.28
N VAL A 581 6.45 -22.85 31.29
CA VAL A 581 5.38 -23.50 30.51
C VAL A 581 5.98 -24.67 29.71
N PRO A 582 5.49 -25.92 29.87
CA PRO A 582 6.03 -27.06 29.14
C PRO A 582 5.78 -26.91 27.63
N PHE A 583 6.74 -27.36 26.81
CA PHE A 583 6.59 -27.36 25.35
C PHE A 583 5.73 -28.55 24.92
N ILE A 584 4.60 -28.31 24.23
CA ILE A 584 3.64 -29.36 23.87
C ILE A 584 3.51 -29.50 22.35
N VAL A 585 3.96 -30.63 21.80
CA VAL A 585 3.62 -31.01 20.43
C VAL A 585 2.15 -31.45 20.41
N GLY A 586 1.35 -30.90 19.50
CA GLY A 586 -0.12 -30.97 19.51
C GLY A 586 -0.86 -29.86 20.27
N ASN A 587 -0.17 -28.88 20.88
CA ASN A 587 -0.81 -27.70 21.47
C ASN A 587 0.15 -26.48 21.54
N ALA A 588 -0.05 -25.49 20.68
CA ALA A 588 0.74 -24.25 20.70
C ALA A 588 0.13 -23.07 21.49
N ILE A 589 -0.98 -23.26 22.25
CA ILE A 589 -1.71 -22.15 22.89
C ILE A 589 -0.82 -21.31 23.81
N SER A 590 0.17 -21.92 24.46
CA SER A 590 1.10 -21.26 25.39
C SER A 590 2.58 -21.53 25.07
N ASN A 591 2.95 -22.79 24.83
CA ASN A 591 4.30 -23.19 24.39
C ASN A 591 4.18 -24.57 23.70
N GLY A 592 4.64 -24.70 22.46
CA GLY A 592 4.43 -25.92 21.67
C GLY A 592 4.19 -25.71 20.18
N THR A 593 3.63 -26.74 19.55
CA THR A 593 3.28 -26.78 18.11
C THR A 593 1.89 -27.40 17.93
N VAL A 594 1.07 -26.92 16.99
CA VAL A 594 -0.32 -27.43 16.82
C VAL A 594 -0.37 -28.82 16.19
N GLY A 595 0.53 -29.10 15.25
CA GLY A 595 0.69 -30.36 14.56
C GLY A 595 1.92 -31.13 15.02
N ALA A 596 2.29 -32.18 14.27
CA ALA A 596 3.46 -33.01 14.56
C ALA A 596 4.79 -32.35 14.15
N LEU A 597 5.89 -32.87 14.71
CA LEU A 597 7.25 -32.67 14.21
C LEU A 597 7.63 -33.90 13.36
N PHE A 598 7.92 -33.71 12.07
CA PHE A 598 7.98 -34.80 11.10
C PHE A 598 9.29 -34.90 10.33
N GLN A 599 9.82 -36.13 10.26
CA GLN A 599 11.00 -36.54 9.51
C GLN A 599 10.68 -37.80 8.69
N SER A 600 11.36 -37.97 7.56
CA SER A 600 11.13 -39.13 6.68
C SER A 600 11.61 -40.44 7.32
N GLY A 601 10.77 -41.47 7.28
CA GLY A 601 11.13 -42.84 7.71
C GLY A 601 11.36 -43.05 9.21
N VAL A 602 11.24 -42.01 10.04
CA VAL A 602 11.47 -42.05 11.49
C VAL A 602 10.18 -41.63 12.21
N ALA A 603 10.02 -42.05 13.47
CA ALA A 603 8.85 -41.71 14.27
C ALA A 603 8.62 -40.19 14.36
N ALA A 604 7.45 -39.75 13.90
CA ALA A 604 6.97 -38.40 14.14
C ALA A 604 6.76 -38.20 15.65
N VAL A 605 7.05 -36.99 16.15
CA VAL A 605 6.58 -36.61 17.48
C VAL A 605 5.07 -36.37 17.36
N ASN A 606 4.28 -37.32 17.83
CA ASN A 606 2.83 -37.29 17.67
C ASN A 606 2.21 -36.05 18.34
N PRO A 607 1.10 -35.53 17.81
CA PRO A 607 0.28 -34.57 18.53
C PRO A 607 -0.13 -35.14 19.90
N VAL A 608 -0.08 -34.30 20.92
CA VAL A 608 -0.19 -34.62 22.36
C VAL A 608 1.07 -35.33 22.91
N THR A 609 2.24 -34.72 22.72
CA THR A 609 3.49 -35.06 23.43
C THR A 609 3.97 -33.86 24.26
N VAL A 610 4.23 -34.04 25.56
CA VAL A 610 4.58 -32.97 26.51
C VAL A 610 6.05 -33.08 26.93
N PHE A 611 6.78 -31.97 26.81
CA PHE A 611 8.17 -31.83 27.24
C PHE A 611 8.23 -30.82 28.40
N PRO A 612 8.49 -31.25 29.65
CA PRO A 612 8.54 -30.35 30.79
C PRO A 612 9.75 -29.41 30.72
N ILE A 613 9.66 -28.28 31.41
CA ILE A 613 10.87 -27.58 31.86
C ILE A 613 11.37 -28.29 33.13
N LEU A 614 12.69 -28.32 33.32
CA LEU A 614 13.33 -29.02 34.44
C LEU A 614 14.39 -28.11 35.09
N PRO A 615 14.71 -28.29 36.39
CA PRO A 615 15.70 -27.50 37.15
C PRO A 615 17.14 -27.46 36.63
N THR A 616 17.42 -28.16 35.54
CA THR A 616 18.70 -28.14 34.82
C THR A 616 18.45 -28.20 33.32
N THR A 617 19.32 -27.55 32.55
CA THR A 617 19.26 -27.62 31.08
C THR A 617 19.32 -29.07 30.61
N THR A 618 18.24 -29.50 29.95
CA THR A 618 17.98 -30.90 29.62
C THR A 618 17.53 -31.00 28.17
N THR A 619 18.29 -31.77 27.38
CA THR A 619 17.95 -32.10 25.99
C THR A 619 17.28 -33.47 25.94
N VAL A 620 16.03 -33.51 25.50
CA VAL A 620 15.29 -34.74 25.19
C VAL A 620 15.37 -34.98 23.69
N THR A 621 15.76 -36.19 23.29
CA THR A 621 15.84 -36.62 21.89
C THR A 621 14.70 -37.61 21.61
N PRO A 622 13.45 -37.16 21.37
CA PRO A 622 12.30 -38.05 21.20
C PRO A 622 12.38 -38.96 19.97
N SER A 623 13.14 -38.54 18.94
CA SER A 623 13.58 -39.40 17.85
C SER A 623 14.97 -38.95 17.39
N GLY A 624 15.74 -39.83 16.73
CA GLY A 624 17.20 -39.68 16.61
C GLY A 624 17.74 -38.38 15.99
N SER A 625 16.92 -37.65 15.24
CA SER A 625 17.27 -36.37 14.61
C SER A 625 16.35 -35.21 15.05
N ILE A 626 15.55 -35.40 16.11
CA ILE A 626 14.76 -34.33 16.76
C ILE A 626 15.27 -34.14 18.19
N SER A 627 15.67 -32.93 18.55
CA SER A 627 16.09 -32.56 19.90
C SER A 627 15.28 -31.38 20.44
N ILE A 628 14.78 -31.51 21.66
CA ILE A 628 14.07 -30.46 22.39
C ILE A 628 14.85 -30.20 23.68
N THR A 629 15.40 -29.00 23.80
CA THR A 629 16.18 -28.55 24.96
C THR A 629 15.36 -27.59 25.79
N SER A 630 14.99 -28.02 27.00
CA SER A 630 14.43 -27.16 28.04
C SER A 630 15.58 -26.57 28.86
N SER A 631 15.67 -25.24 28.96
CA SER A 631 16.69 -24.56 29.78
C SER A 631 16.04 -23.55 30.73
N ASN A 632 15.77 -23.95 31.98
CA ASN A 632 15.50 -23.00 33.05
C ASN A 632 16.83 -22.31 33.44
N ASN A 633 16.86 -20.97 33.47
CA ASN A 633 18.00 -20.22 33.99
C ASN A 633 17.67 -19.77 35.42
N ALA A 634 18.09 -20.55 36.42
CA ALA A 634 17.85 -20.23 37.82
C ALA A 634 18.23 -18.76 38.15
N PRO A 635 17.41 -18.05 38.97
CA PRO A 635 17.54 -16.61 39.18
C PRO A 635 18.93 -16.17 39.67
N LEU A 636 19.32 -14.95 39.36
CA LEU A 636 20.55 -14.34 39.86
C LEU A 636 20.23 -13.40 41.02
N ILE A 637 20.93 -13.57 42.14
CA ILE A 637 20.89 -12.63 43.27
C ILE A 637 22.22 -11.91 43.41
N SER A 638 22.19 -10.64 43.81
CA SER A 638 23.39 -9.83 44.06
C SER A 638 23.22 -8.90 45.26
N PRO A 639 24.30 -8.66 46.04
CA PRO A 639 24.25 -7.76 47.19
C PRO A 639 24.34 -6.30 46.74
N ALA A 640 23.44 -5.46 47.26
CA ALA A 640 23.57 -4.01 47.15
C ALA A 640 24.47 -3.46 48.28
N VAL A 641 25.37 -2.53 47.94
CA VAL A 641 26.23 -1.86 48.94
C VAL A 641 25.41 -0.79 49.65
N ILE A 642 25.07 -1.02 50.93
CA ILE A 642 24.46 0.01 51.79
C ILE A 642 25.40 0.38 52.94
N THR A 643 25.70 1.67 53.04
CA THR A 643 26.29 2.25 54.26
C THR A 643 25.18 2.46 55.29
N LEU A 644 25.14 1.62 56.30
CA LEU A 644 24.06 1.56 57.28
C LEU A 644 24.53 2.17 58.63
N PRO A 645 23.69 2.95 59.35
CA PRO A 645 24.15 3.77 60.48
C PRO A 645 24.57 2.98 61.74
N THR A 646 25.69 3.41 62.34
CA THR A 646 26.20 2.91 63.63
C THR A 646 25.37 3.45 64.79
N ALA A 647 24.51 2.61 65.37
CA ALA A 647 23.78 2.87 66.61
C ALA A 647 24.09 1.80 67.66
N ALA A 648 24.30 2.19 68.92
CA ALA A 648 24.70 1.26 69.98
C ALA A 648 23.49 0.46 70.52
N GLY A 649 23.53 -0.86 70.39
CA GLY A 649 22.63 -1.80 71.09
C GLY A 649 21.16 -1.83 70.63
N GLY A 650 20.80 -1.19 69.51
CA GLY A 650 19.43 -1.17 68.98
C GLY A 650 19.16 -2.27 67.95
N SER A 651 17.92 -2.77 67.89
CA SER A 651 17.47 -3.64 66.80
C SER A 651 17.42 -2.90 65.47
N VAL A 652 17.80 -3.58 64.40
CA VAL A 652 18.00 -3.06 63.04
C VAL A 652 16.95 -3.62 62.10
N SER A 653 16.38 -2.79 61.23
CA SER A 653 15.45 -3.23 60.19
C SER A 653 16.08 -3.03 58.82
N LEU A 654 15.89 -4.00 57.94
CA LEU A 654 16.48 -4.09 56.61
C LEU A 654 15.35 -4.35 55.60
N PRO A 655 14.96 -3.37 54.77
CA PRO A 655 14.05 -3.62 53.65
C PRO A 655 14.75 -4.50 52.61
N LEU A 656 14.22 -5.71 52.36
CA LEU A 656 14.96 -6.76 51.65
C LEU A 656 15.29 -6.36 50.20
N ALA A 657 14.35 -5.74 49.48
CA ALA A 657 14.55 -5.17 48.14
C ALA A 657 15.56 -4.02 48.06
N SER A 658 16.06 -3.50 49.18
CA SER A 658 17.15 -2.51 49.19
C SER A 658 18.53 -3.14 49.34
N ILE A 659 18.65 -4.31 50.00
CA ILE A 659 19.91 -5.04 50.18
C ILE A 659 20.14 -6.15 49.15
N ILE A 660 19.09 -6.71 48.54
CA ILE A 660 19.16 -7.77 47.52
C ILE A 660 18.57 -7.27 46.21
N SER A 661 19.36 -7.29 45.14
CA SER A 661 18.81 -7.29 43.78
C SER A 661 18.59 -8.73 43.32
N VAL A 662 17.43 -8.96 42.69
CA VAL A 662 17.06 -10.23 42.06
C VAL A 662 16.88 -9.97 40.57
N LEU A 663 17.55 -10.75 39.72
CA LEU A 663 17.43 -10.74 38.27
C LEU A 663 17.10 -12.16 37.83
N ASP A 664 15.84 -12.39 37.48
CA ASP A 664 15.38 -13.67 36.94
C ASP A 664 15.47 -13.62 35.40
N PRO A 665 16.32 -14.42 34.73
CA PRO A 665 16.57 -14.30 33.29
C PRO A 665 15.42 -14.78 32.40
N ASN A 666 14.57 -15.71 32.86
CA ASN A 666 13.32 -16.10 32.18
C ASN A 666 12.10 -15.35 32.74
N GLY A 667 12.24 -14.67 33.87
CA GLY A 667 11.20 -13.86 34.49
C GLY A 667 10.24 -14.66 35.38
N ASP A 668 10.66 -15.83 35.85
CA ASP A 668 9.86 -16.71 36.69
C ASP A 668 9.55 -16.11 38.07
N VAL A 669 8.63 -16.75 38.79
CA VAL A 669 8.15 -16.26 40.09
C VAL A 669 9.16 -16.60 41.18
N THR A 670 10.23 -15.82 41.29
CA THR A 670 11.29 -16.03 42.29
C THR A 670 10.78 -15.86 43.73
N GLN A 671 11.10 -16.83 44.60
CA GLN A 671 10.98 -16.71 46.06
C GLN A 671 12.37 -16.56 46.69
N LEU A 672 12.50 -15.67 47.68
CA LEU A 672 13.69 -15.62 48.53
C LEU A 672 13.46 -16.54 49.75
N ILE A 673 14.47 -17.32 50.13
CA ILE A 673 14.41 -18.27 51.24
C ILE A 673 15.56 -17.98 52.19
N LEU A 674 15.26 -17.81 53.48
CA LEU A 674 16.27 -17.67 54.52
C LEU A 674 16.97 -19.02 54.75
N THR A 675 18.28 -19.11 54.45
CA THR A 675 19.03 -20.37 54.57
C THR A 675 19.84 -20.50 55.85
N SER A 676 20.17 -19.39 56.52
CA SER A 676 20.76 -19.40 57.86
C SER A 676 20.31 -18.20 58.70
N LEU A 677 20.42 -18.35 60.03
CA LEU A 677 20.21 -17.27 61.00
C LEU A 677 21.58 -16.72 61.48
N PRO A 678 21.66 -15.44 61.90
CA PRO A 678 22.83 -14.91 62.61
C PRO A 678 23.10 -15.69 63.89
N THR A 679 24.37 -15.87 64.30
CA THR A 679 24.65 -16.54 65.58
C THR A 679 24.46 -15.62 66.80
N GLN A 680 24.50 -14.29 66.60
CA GLN A 680 24.50 -13.28 67.66
C GLN A 680 23.20 -12.48 67.78
N GLY A 681 22.10 -12.92 67.17
CA GLY A 681 20.79 -12.29 67.28
C GLY A 681 19.66 -13.08 66.63
N THR A 682 18.44 -12.54 66.68
CA THR A 682 17.28 -13.07 65.96
C THR A 682 16.94 -12.25 64.73
N LEU A 683 16.38 -12.89 63.69
CA LEU A 683 15.68 -12.20 62.60
C LEU A 683 14.16 -12.37 62.81
N THR A 684 13.40 -11.32 62.58
CA THR A 684 11.93 -11.32 62.70
C THR A 684 11.26 -10.62 61.53
N VAL A 685 10.02 -11.02 61.23
CA VAL A 685 9.11 -10.33 60.29
C VAL A 685 7.76 -10.18 60.99
N GLY A 686 7.22 -8.96 61.05
CA GLY A 686 6.00 -8.67 61.83
C GLY A 686 6.12 -9.01 63.33
N GLY A 687 7.35 -9.08 63.87
CA GLY A 687 7.63 -9.53 65.24
C GLY A 687 7.69 -11.04 65.43
N VAL A 688 7.36 -11.85 64.43
CA VAL A 688 7.52 -13.32 64.46
C VAL A 688 8.95 -13.69 64.11
N ALA A 689 9.59 -14.56 64.90
CA ALA A 689 10.95 -15.04 64.63
C ALA A 689 10.98 -15.94 63.40
N LEU A 690 11.94 -15.67 62.49
CA LEU A 690 12.20 -16.49 61.32
C LEU A 690 13.02 -17.73 61.72
N THR A 691 12.84 -18.82 60.97
CA THR A 691 13.71 -20.00 60.99
C THR A 691 14.32 -20.24 59.60
N PRO A 692 15.42 -20.99 59.46
CA PRO A 692 15.86 -21.47 58.15
C PRO A 692 14.72 -22.20 57.42
N GLY A 693 14.61 -21.98 56.11
CA GLY A 693 13.47 -22.41 55.29
C GLY A 693 12.28 -21.45 55.29
N SER A 694 12.32 -20.32 56.01
CA SER A 694 11.25 -19.30 55.94
C SER A 694 11.24 -18.60 54.57
N PRO A 695 10.09 -18.50 53.88
CA PRO A 695 9.96 -17.72 52.66
C PRO A 695 9.95 -16.22 52.97
N LEU A 696 10.54 -15.43 52.07
CA LEU A 696 10.66 -13.99 52.12
C LEU A 696 10.22 -13.40 50.78
N SER A 697 9.47 -12.30 50.83
CA SER A 697 9.14 -11.49 49.65
C SER A 697 10.13 -10.34 49.53
N ALA A 698 10.40 -9.85 48.31
CA ALA A 698 11.31 -8.71 48.12
C ALA A 698 10.86 -7.46 48.91
N GLY A 699 9.55 -7.20 49.00
CA GLY A 699 8.98 -6.11 49.80
C GLY A 699 8.97 -6.34 51.33
N THR A 700 9.50 -7.46 51.84
CA THR A 700 9.50 -7.77 53.27
C THR A 700 10.52 -6.91 54.03
N LEU A 701 10.10 -6.37 55.17
CA LEU A 701 10.97 -5.67 56.12
C LEU A 701 11.42 -6.66 57.20
N VAL A 702 12.69 -7.05 57.17
CA VAL A 702 13.28 -8.02 58.11
C VAL A 702 13.96 -7.26 59.24
N VAL A 703 13.73 -7.66 60.50
CA VAL A 703 14.30 -6.99 61.68
C VAL A 703 15.27 -7.90 62.42
N TYR A 704 16.53 -7.50 62.46
CA TYR A 704 17.61 -8.09 63.25
C TYR A 704 17.65 -7.52 64.67
N SER A 705 17.67 -8.39 65.68
CA SER A 705 17.81 -8.01 67.10
C SER A 705 19.01 -8.74 67.72
N PRO A 706 20.11 -8.05 68.07
CA PRO A 706 21.28 -8.70 68.67
C PRO A 706 21.00 -9.18 70.11
N PHE A 707 21.65 -10.27 70.52
CA PHE A 707 21.54 -10.83 71.88
C PHE A 707 22.36 -10.07 72.94
N SER A 708 23.26 -9.17 72.54
CA SER A 708 24.07 -8.36 73.45
C SER A 708 24.55 -7.06 72.78
N ASN A 709 25.25 -6.20 73.54
CA ASN A 709 25.77 -4.91 73.05
C ASN A 709 27.01 -5.06 72.12
N THR A 710 27.12 -6.15 71.36
CA THR A 710 28.18 -6.33 70.36
C THR A 710 27.98 -5.41 69.16
N THR A 711 29.06 -4.78 68.70
CA THR A 711 29.03 -3.70 67.70
C THR A 711 29.12 -4.17 66.25
N THR A 712 29.18 -5.47 66.00
CA THR A 712 29.28 -6.09 64.67
C THR A 712 28.28 -7.23 64.54
N PRO A 713 27.16 -7.03 63.82
CA PRO A 713 26.21 -8.11 63.55
C PRO A 713 26.77 -9.21 62.66
N ASP A 714 26.49 -10.44 63.07
CA ASP A 714 26.96 -11.65 62.42
C ASP A 714 26.09 -12.00 61.20
N SER A 715 26.66 -12.65 60.19
CA SER A 715 26.02 -12.71 58.87
C SER A 715 24.91 -13.76 58.75
N PHE A 716 23.83 -13.44 58.05
CA PHE A 716 22.77 -14.39 57.67
C PHE A 716 22.76 -14.64 56.16
N THR A 717 22.33 -15.82 55.73
CA THR A 717 22.27 -16.17 54.31
C THR A 717 20.85 -16.24 53.75
N VAL A 718 20.69 -15.76 52.52
CA VAL A 718 19.46 -15.84 51.71
C VAL A 718 19.80 -16.46 50.37
N GLN A 719 18.92 -17.31 49.88
CA GLN A 719 18.99 -17.99 48.59
C GLN A 719 17.74 -17.62 47.79
N ALA A 720 17.82 -17.52 46.47
CA ALA A 720 16.63 -17.47 45.64
C ALA A 720 16.27 -18.88 45.16
N ALA A 721 14.98 -19.11 44.97
CA ALA A 721 14.42 -20.34 44.43
C ALA A 721 13.30 -20.01 43.43
N ASP A 722 13.18 -20.81 42.38
CA ASP A 722 12.01 -20.83 41.50
C ASP A 722 10.85 -21.54 42.22
N ILE A 723 9.68 -20.89 42.33
CA ILE A 723 8.49 -21.49 42.95
C ILE A 723 7.93 -22.65 42.11
N ASN A 724 8.14 -22.64 40.79
CA ASN A 724 7.51 -23.56 39.85
C ASN A 724 8.23 -24.92 39.77
N ASP A 725 9.57 -24.94 39.88
CA ASP A 725 10.36 -26.18 39.78
C ASP A 725 11.30 -26.48 40.96
N GLY A 726 11.53 -25.52 41.87
CA GLY A 726 12.40 -25.70 43.03
C GLY A 726 13.90 -25.69 42.71
N SER A 727 14.32 -25.13 41.57
CA SER A 727 15.73 -24.78 41.31
C SER A 727 16.21 -23.68 42.29
N PHE A 728 17.51 -23.69 42.62
CA PHE A 728 18.10 -22.83 43.67
C PHE A 728 19.39 -22.14 43.22
N THR A 729 19.64 -20.94 43.76
CA THR A 729 20.91 -20.21 43.58
C THR A 729 22.01 -20.69 44.52
N SER A 730 23.25 -20.22 44.34
CA SER A 730 24.20 -20.16 45.46
C SER A 730 23.66 -19.20 46.55
N PRO A 731 23.76 -19.50 47.86
CA PRO A 731 23.36 -18.57 48.92
C PRO A 731 24.26 -17.33 48.99
N LEU A 732 23.67 -16.14 49.12
CA LEU A 732 24.37 -14.91 49.48
C LEU A 732 24.36 -14.69 50.99
N SER A 733 25.39 -14.01 51.52
CA SER A 733 25.51 -13.69 52.95
C SER A 733 25.49 -12.17 53.19
N PHE A 734 24.82 -11.73 54.25
CA PHE A 734 24.52 -10.32 54.54
C PHE A 734 24.92 -9.91 55.97
N SER A 735 25.55 -8.74 56.12
CA SER A 735 25.91 -8.09 57.40
C SER A 735 25.55 -6.58 57.38
N ASN A 736 25.55 -5.91 58.55
CA ASN A 736 24.90 -4.59 58.77
C ASN A 736 25.85 -3.59 59.52
N PRO A 737 25.70 -2.23 59.48
CA PRO A 737 24.79 -1.32 60.29
C PRO A 737 23.22 -1.16 60.40
N GLY A 738 21.89 -1.22 60.23
CA GLY A 738 20.90 -0.27 60.81
C GLY A 738 19.89 0.33 59.79
N VAL A 739 18.63 0.73 60.05
CA VAL A 739 17.65 0.61 61.17
C VAL A 739 16.21 0.97 60.61
N ILE A 740 15.10 0.57 61.29
CA ILE A 740 13.72 1.17 61.33
C ILE A 740 12.52 0.38 60.69
N ASN A 741 11.45 0.22 61.48
CA ASN A 741 10.28 -0.66 61.31
C ASN A 741 8.92 0.05 61.55
N LEU A 742 7.75 -0.52 61.14
CA LEU A 742 6.39 -0.29 61.72
C LEU A 742 5.24 -1.14 61.06
N GLN A 743 4.11 -1.39 61.77
CA GLN A 743 2.89 -2.13 61.34
C GLN A 743 1.60 -1.63 62.08
N ILE A 744 0.40 -1.44 61.46
CA ILE A 744 -0.78 -2.33 61.11
C ILE A 744 -1.84 -2.59 62.23
N GLN A 745 -3.16 -2.45 61.90
CA GLN A 745 -4.39 -3.07 62.48
C GLN A 745 -5.67 -2.67 61.64
N SER A 746 -6.90 -3.23 61.73
CA SER A 746 -7.38 -4.65 61.77
C SER A 746 -8.94 -4.83 61.69
N GLN A 747 -9.44 -5.66 60.75
CA GLN A 747 -10.67 -6.52 60.75
C GLN A 747 -12.17 -6.03 60.63
N ASN A 748 -12.92 -6.76 59.76
CA ASN A 748 -14.28 -7.40 59.82
C ASN A 748 -15.59 -6.58 60.13
N ASP A 749 -16.85 -6.96 59.77
CA ASP A 749 -17.59 -8.26 59.59
C ASP A 749 -18.80 -8.21 58.55
N ASP A 750 -19.63 -9.27 58.45
CA ASP A 750 -20.80 -9.54 57.51
C ASP A 750 -22.18 -9.68 58.30
N PRO A 751 -23.39 -10.22 57.89
CA PRO A 751 -23.89 -10.87 56.65
C PRO A 751 -25.40 -10.77 56.18
N ARG A 752 -25.67 -11.20 54.91
CA ARG A 752 -26.84 -11.98 54.34
C ARG A 752 -28.34 -11.50 54.33
N ASN A 753 -29.01 -11.49 53.13
CA ASN A 753 -30.15 -12.35 52.67
C ASN A 753 -30.98 -11.83 51.44
N SER A 754 -31.90 -12.65 50.85
CA SER A 754 -32.31 -12.59 49.40
C SER A 754 -33.85 -12.77 49.06
N PRO A 755 -34.36 -13.25 47.86
CA PRO A 755 -35.44 -12.64 47.01
C PRO A 755 -36.71 -13.56 46.82
N PRO A 756 -37.58 -13.59 45.75
CA PRO A 756 -37.77 -12.84 44.47
C PRO A 756 -39.27 -12.46 44.10
N GLY A 757 -39.64 -12.26 42.81
CA GLY A 757 -41.04 -12.08 42.33
C GLY A 757 -41.28 -11.98 40.79
N ASN A 758 -42.52 -12.24 40.32
CA ASN A 758 -42.96 -12.54 38.91
C ASN A 758 -44.41 -11.99 38.64
N LEU A 759 -45.05 -11.87 37.45
CA LEU A 759 -44.77 -12.00 35.98
C LEU A 759 -45.93 -11.35 35.13
N GLU A 760 -45.93 -11.53 33.79
CA GLU A 760 -47.00 -11.21 32.77
C GLU A 760 -47.26 -9.72 32.43
N GLY A 761 -47.80 -9.30 31.26
CA GLY A 761 -48.10 -9.98 29.99
C GLY A 761 -49.15 -9.25 29.10
N SER A 762 -48.88 -8.97 27.80
CA SER A 762 -49.86 -8.42 26.83
C SER A 762 -49.38 -8.47 25.36
N ARG A 763 -50.31 -8.34 24.39
CA ARG A 763 -50.06 -8.45 22.93
C ARG A 763 -51.01 -7.52 22.14
N LEU A 764 -50.51 -6.80 21.14
CA LEU A 764 -51.28 -5.96 20.21
C LEU A 764 -50.56 -5.86 18.85
N ASP A 765 -51.31 -5.67 17.77
CA ASP A 765 -50.86 -5.91 16.39
C ASP A 765 -50.23 -4.68 15.71
N LEU A 766 -49.20 -4.92 14.89
CA LEU A 766 -48.55 -3.93 14.03
C LEU A 766 -48.26 -4.48 12.62
N LYS A 767 -48.02 -3.55 11.69
CA LYS A 767 -47.69 -3.77 10.26
C LYS A 767 -46.44 -4.66 10.08
N PRO A 768 -46.20 -5.26 8.89
CA PRO A 768 -44.99 -6.05 8.63
C PRO A 768 -43.73 -5.26 9.02
N PHE A 769 -43.00 -5.79 10.00
CA PHE A 769 -41.96 -5.10 10.74
C PHE A 769 -40.66 -5.91 10.62
N CYS A 770 -39.61 -5.35 10.03
CA CYS A 770 -38.28 -5.96 10.05
C CYS A 770 -37.63 -5.64 11.39
N GLY A 771 -38.21 -6.23 12.46
CA GLY A 771 -38.11 -5.74 13.83
C GLY A 771 -36.72 -5.77 14.45
N LEU A 772 -35.91 -4.78 14.09
CA LEU A 772 -34.54 -4.56 14.53
C LEU A 772 -34.39 -3.29 15.36
N SER A 773 -33.34 -3.27 16.17
CA SER A 773 -32.61 -2.05 16.48
C SER A 773 -31.71 -1.68 15.27
N ASP A 774 -32.07 -0.60 14.57
CA ASP A 774 -31.51 -0.20 13.26
C ASP A 774 -29.98 -0.03 13.22
N VAL A 775 -29.35 0.19 14.39
CA VAL A 775 -27.94 0.58 14.57
C VAL A 775 -26.97 -0.26 13.75
N GLY A 776 -27.03 -1.60 13.85
CA GLY A 776 -26.06 -2.48 13.18
C GLY A 776 -26.16 -2.47 11.65
N PHE A 777 -27.33 -2.14 11.11
CA PHE A 777 -27.55 -1.97 9.68
C PHE A 777 -27.12 -0.58 9.21
N ILE A 778 -27.52 0.48 9.93
CA ILE A 778 -27.15 1.86 9.61
C ILE A 778 -25.63 2.04 9.65
N THR A 779 -24.90 1.48 10.62
CA THR A 779 -23.43 1.54 10.64
C THR A 779 -22.81 0.88 9.40
N ALA A 780 -23.37 -0.22 8.88
CA ALA A 780 -22.90 -0.85 7.66
C ALA A 780 -23.23 0.01 6.43
N GLU A 781 -24.49 0.40 6.24
CA GLU A 781 -24.93 1.19 5.09
C GLU A 781 -24.26 2.58 5.05
N GLU A 782 -24.01 3.22 6.19
CA GLU A 782 -23.24 4.48 6.26
C GLU A 782 -21.77 4.28 5.87
N LYS A 783 -21.13 3.18 6.29
CA LYS A 783 -19.77 2.81 5.84
C LYS A 783 -19.74 2.63 4.32
N PHE A 784 -20.73 1.96 3.74
CA PHE A 784 -20.81 1.74 2.29
C PHE A 784 -21.10 3.04 1.51
N LYS A 785 -22.05 3.84 1.98
CA LYS A 785 -22.38 5.17 1.46
C LYS A 785 -21.16 6.09 1.50
N SER A 786 -20.55 6.30 2.65
CA SER A 786 -19.38 7.17 2.84
C SER A 786 -18.19 6.74 1.98
N ALA A 787 -17.91 5.43 1.89
CA ALA A 787 -16.86 4.91 1.02
C ALA A 787 -17.14 5.13 -0.47
N TYR A 788 -18.41 5.06 -0.89
CA TYR A 788 -18.81 5.35 -2.28
C TYR A 788 -18.77 6.86 -2.57
N GLU A 789 -19.23 7.72 -1.67
CA GLU A 789 -19.13 9.19 -1.81
C GLU A 789 -17.67 9.64 -1.97
N LYS A 790 -16.76 9.10 -1.13
CA LYS A 790 -15.31 9.34 -1.16
C LYS A 790 -14.69 8.95 -2.52
N TYR A 791 -14.94 7.73 -2.99
CA TYR A 791 -14.57 7.27 -4.35
C TYR A 791 -15.10 8.21 -5.44
N SER A 792 -16.36 8.63 -5.30
CA SER A 792 -17.08 9.38 -6.32
C SER A 792 -16.75 10.88 -6.33
N GLY A 793 -15.93 11.36 -5.39
CA GLY A 793 -15.55 12.76 -5.27
C GLY A 793 -16.74 13.72 -5.12
N SER A 794 -17.84 13.28 -4.48
CA SER A 794 -19.06 14.07 -4.32
C SER A 794 -19.88 13.57 -3.11
N VAL A 795 -20.24 14.49 -2.22
CA VAL A 795 -21.03 14.23 -1.00
C VAL A 795 -22.51 14.40 -1.30
N SER A 796 -23.36 13.50 -0.81
CA SER A 796 -24.82 13.56 -0.99
C SER A 796 -25.53 14.08 0.25
N SER A 797 -26.65 14.79 0.06
CA SER A 797 -27.59 15.11 1.14
C SER A 797 -28.68 14.04 1.32
N ALA A 798 -28.55 12.88 0.65
CA ALA A 798 -29.47 11.77 0.81
C ALA A 798 -29.37 11.17 2.23
N PRO A 799 -30.51 10.92 2.92
CA PRO A 799 -30.50 10.20 4.18
C PRO A 799 -30.06 8.76 3.97
N THR A 800 -29.37 8.22 4.97
CA THR A 800 -28.91 6.82 4.98
C THR A 800 -30.10 5.89 5.19
N SER A 801 -30.17 4.82 4.41
CA SER A 801 -31.32 3.89 4.41
C SER A 801 -31.44 3.15 5.74
N SER A 802 -32.67 2.98 6.25
CA SER A 802 -32.97 2.11 7.39
C SER A 802 -33.24 0.66 6.96
N ALA A 803 -33.15 -0.29 7.92
CA ALA A 803 -33.44 -1.70 7.66
C ALA A 803 -34.89 -1.91 7.18
N ASP A 804 -35.86 -1.20 7.76
CA ASP A 804 -37.26 -1.24 7.32
C ASP A 804 -37.43 -0.72 5.87
N SER A 805 -36.70 0.35 5.49
CA SER A 805 -36.75 0.90 4.12
C SER A 805 -36.17 -0.09 3.11
N ALA A 806 -35.07 -0.77 3.47
CA ALA A 806 -34.50 -1.85 2.67
C ALA A 806 -35.45 -3.06 2.57
N CYS A 807 -36.07 -3.49 3.67
CA CYS A 807 -37.07 -4.56 3.66
C CYS A 807 -38.29 -4.21 2.79
N GLN A 808 -38.82 -2.98 2.86
CA GLN A 808 -39.93 -2.53 2.03
C GLN A 808 -39.56 -2.59 0.53
N LEU A 809 -38.39 -2.09 0.15
CA LEU A 809 -37.89 -2.18 -1.22
C LEU A 809 -37.84 -3.63 -1.72
N LEU A 810 -37.34 -4.56 -0.91
CA LEU A 810 -37.30 -5.99 -1.25
C LEU A 810 -38.71 -6.59 -1.38
N ALA A 811 -39.68 -6.13 -0.59
CA ALA A 811 -41.09 -6.54 -0.70
C ALA A 811 -41.75 -6.01 -1.98
N GLU A 812 -41.48 -4.76 -2.38
CA GLU A 812 -41.94 -4.18 -3.64
C GLU A 812 -41.35 -4.91 -4.86
N VAL A 813 -40.12 -5.43 -4.74
CA VAL A 813 -39.52 -6.33 -5.73
C VAL A 813 -40.18 -7.72 -5.73
N GLU A 814 -40.43 -8.33 -4.56
CA GLU A 814 -41.15 -9.62 -4.46
C GLU A 814 -42.53 -9.53 -5.11
N ASP A 815 -43.36 -8.59 -4.67
CA ASP A 815 -44.75 -8.47 -5.13
C ASP A 815 -44.82 -8.00 -6.59
N GLY A 816 -43.81 -7.25 -7.07
CA GLY A 816 -43.73 -6.77 -8.44
C GLY A 816 -43.14 -7.76 -9.46
N THR A 817 -42.34 -8.74 -9.04
CA THR A 817 -41.60 -9.65 -9.95
C THR A 817 -41.90 -11.14 -9.74
N GLY A 818 -42.40 -11.53 -8.56
CA GLY A 818 -42.44 -12.93 -8.11
C GLY A 818 -41.08 -13.52 -7.71
N ILE A 819 -39.98 -12.81 -7.94
CA ILE A 819 -38.62 -13.22 -7.57
C ILE A 819 -38.32 -12.68 -6.18
N LYS A 820 -37.77 -13.55 -5.32
CA LYS A 820 -37.38 -13.18 -3.95
C LYS A 820 -35.92 -12.73 -3.89
N PRO A 821 -35.64 -11.45 -3.57
CA PRO A 821 -34.29 -10.94 -3.43
C PRO A 821 -33.78 -11.04 -1.99
N ALA A 822 -32.46 -11.12 -1.85
CA ALA A 822 -31.74 -10.84 -0.61
C ALA A 822 -30.63 -9.82 -0.86
N LEU A 823 -30.43 -8.90 0.08
CA LEU A 823 -29.24 -8.06 0.13
C LEU A 823 -28.21 -8.73 1.04
N ILE A 824 -26.97 -8.89 0.57
CA ILE A 824 -25.86 -9.47 1.32
C ILE A 824 -24.76 -8.40 1.45
N TYR A 825 -24.67 -7.81 2.64
CA TYR A 825 -23.55 -6.96 3.01
C TYR A 825 -22.39 -7.86 3.42
N VAL A 826 -21.24 -7.66 2.77
CA VAL A 826 -19.97 -8.35 3.04
C VAL A 826 -18.97 -7.32 3.51
N SER A 827 -18.71 -7.28 4.80
CA SER A 827 -17.87 -6.27 5.46
C SER A 827 -16.75 -6.91 6.29
N PHE A 828 -15.74 -6.11 6.62
CA PHE A 828 -14.76 -6.45 7.64
C PHE A 828 -14.98 -5.60 8.89
N VAL A 829 -14.90 -6.22 10.07
CA VAL A 829 -15.14 -5.59 11.39
C VAL A 829 -14.08 -5.98 12.43
N PRO A 830 -13.68 -5.08 13.34
CA PRO A 830 -12.68 -5.38 14.36
C PRO A 830 -13.04 -6.50 15.33
N VAL A 831 -12.01 -7.23 15.77
CA VAL A 831 -12.11 -8.29 16.79
C VAL A 831 -12.33 -7.66 18.17
N THR A 832 -13.60 -7.52 18.55
CA THR A 832 -14.03 -6.99 19.86
C THR A 832 -13.85 -8.04 20.97
N THR A 833 -13.15 -7.68 22.05
CA THR A 833 -12.75 -8.57 23.17
C THR A 833 -13.87 -9.32 23.89
N ALA A 834 -15.14 -8.96 23.69
CA ALA A 834 -16.30 -9.65 24.24
C ALA A 834 -16.40 -11.14 23.84
N SER A 835 -15.76 -11.57 22.75
CA SER A 835 -15.78 -12.97 22.29
C SER A 835 -14.88 -13.93 23.06
N LEU A 836 -14.08 -13.45 24.03
CA LEU A 836 -13.12 -14.29 24.77
C LEU A 836 -13.70 -14.98 26.02
N ASN A 837 -14.91 -14.60 26.47
CA ASN A 837 -15.53 -15.08 27.72
C ASN A 837 -16.63 -16.14 27.52
N GLN A 838 -16.48 -17.06 26.57
CA GLN A 838 -17.28 -18.30 26.49
C GLN A 838 -16.40 -19.54 26.42
N GLY A 839 -15.65 -19.79 27.48
CA GLY A 839 -14.92 -21.04 27.69
C GLY A 839 -15.67 -22.01 28.60
N LYS A 840 -15.61 -23.31 28.26
CA LYS A 840 -16.03 -24.47 29.09
C LYS A 840 -17.53 -24.65 29.34
N THR A 841 -18.20 -25.32 28.42
CA THR A 841 -18.95 -26.56 28.74
C THR A 841 -19.18 -27.37 27.47
N SER A 842 -18.81 -28.65 27.48
CA SER A 842 -19.35 -29.61 26.51
C SER A 842 -20.71 -30.09 27.04
N PRO A 843 -21.72 -30.19 26.16
CA PRO A 843 -22.02 -31.51 25.63
C PRO A 843 -22.10 -31.55 24.10
N SER A 844 -22.05 -32.76 23.55
CA SER A 844 -22.21 -33.02 22.12
C SER A 844 -23.67 -32.83 21.68
N VAL A 845 -23.97 -31.74 20.98
CA VAL A 845 -25.22 -31.56 20.22
C VAL A 845 -24.91 -30.93 18.86
N SER A 846 -25.40 -31.54 17.78
CA SER A 846 -25.42 -30.94 16.45
C SER A 846 -26.52 -29.87 16.38
N GLY A 847 -26.18 -28.60 16.21
CA GLY A 847 -27.17 -27.53 16.19
C GLY A 847 -26.69 -26.21 15.60
N GLU A 848 -27.48 -25.68 14.68
CA GLU A 848 -27.40 -24.30 14.19
C GLU A 848 -27.84 -23.32 15.29
N ALA A 849 -27.20 -22.15 15.39
CA ALA A 849 -27.68 -21.06 16.24
C ALA A 849 -27.44 -19.71 15.58
N TRP A 850 -28.52 -19.03 15.20
CA TRP A 850 -28.50 -17.63 14.76
C TRP A 850 -28.58 -16.72 15.98
N VAL A 851 -27.88 -15.58 15.96
CA VAL A 851 -27.93 -14.58 17.03
C VAL A 851 -28.81 -13.40 16.60
N PRO A 852 -29.98 -13.18 17.23
CA PRO A 852 -30.77 -11.97 17.03
C PRO A 852 -30.02 -10.73 17.53
N LEU A 853 -30.25 -9.57 16.90
CA LEU A 853 -29.69 -8.31 17.38
C LEU A 853 -30.31 -7.90 18.73
N PRO A 854 -29.52 -7.29 19.64
CA PRO A 854 -29.97 -7.02 21.01
C PRO A 854 -31.07 -5.94 21.06
N ILE A 855 -32.05 -6.19 21.92
CA ILE A 855 -33.17 -5.29 22.19
C ILE A 855 -32.72 -4.23 23.20
N SER A 856 -32.99 -2.96 22.90
CA SER A 856 -32.96 -1.87 23.87
C SER A 856 -34.38 -1.31 24.03
N LEU A 857 -34.76 -0.95 25.25
CA LEU A 857 -36.11 -0.51 25.58
C LEU A 857 -36.34 0.93 25.09
N ARG A 858 -37.50 1.20 24.49
CA ARG A 858 -37.95 2.58 24.23
C ARG A 858 -38.46 3.23 25.53
N PRO A 859 -38.30 4.56 25.69
CA PRO A 859 -39.14 5.36 26.58
C PRO A 859 -40.62 5.29 26.18
N GLU A 860 -41.51 5.59 27.14
CA GLU A 860 -42.96 5.51 26.97
C GLU A 860 -43.56 6.67 26.15
N ASP A 861 -44.78 6.47 25.63
CA ASP A 861 -45.51 7.46 24.81
C ASP A 861 -46.05 8.64 25.66
N PRO A 862 -46.12 9.87 25.13
CA PRO A 862 -46.49 11.05 25.90
C PRO A 862 -47.98 11.43 25.73
N ASP A 863 -48.78 11.37 26.80
CA ASP A 863 -50.08 12.06 26.83
C ASP A 863 -50.47 12.61 28.21
N SER A 864 -50.07 13.86 28.49
CA SER A 864 -50.96 14.89 29.05
C SER A 864 -50.26 16.23 29.35
N GLY A 865 -50.95 17.33 29.06
CA GLY A 865 -51.03 18.45 29.99
C GLY A 865 -49.85 19.43 30.16
N THR A 866 -49.72 20.37 29.21
CA THR A 866 -49.29 21.78 29.44
C THR A 866 -47.84 22.10 29.89
N GLY A 867 -47.23 23.09 29.22
CA GLY A 867 -46.39 24.08 29.90
C GLY A 867 -44.95 24.27 29.40
N ARG A 868 -44.75 25.32 28.58
CA ARG A 868 -43.46 25.95 28.20
C ARG A 868 -42.48 25.11 27.36
N THR A 869 -42.21 25.61 26.17
CA THR A 869 -41.08 25.19 25.32
C THR A 869 -39.74 25.68 25.89
N ASP A 870 -38.87 24.75 26.28
CA ASP A 870 -37.44 25.02 26.42
C ASP A 870 -36.73 24.68 25.09
N PRO A 871 -36.00 25.61 24.44
CA PRO A 871 -35.31 25.33 23.17
C PRO A 871 -34.11 24.36 23.29
N SER A 872 -33.63 24.06 24.49
CA SER A 872 -32.37 23.30 24.70
C SER A 872 -32.47 21.78 24.54
N LEU A 873 -33.68 21.22 24.47
CA LEU A 873 -33.91 19.77 24.35
C LEU A 873 -34.32 19.34 22.94
N ARG A 874 -33.52 19.72 21.95
CA ARG A 874 -33.36 18.89 20.74
C ARG A 874 -32.26 17.87 20.99
N THR A 875 -32.65 16.62 21.26
CA THR A 875 -31.73 15.49 21.10
C THR A 875 -31.52 15.25 19.61
N GLU A 876 -30.72 16.10 18.98
CA GLU A 876 -30.05 15.71 17.75
C GLU A 876 -29.20 14.50 18.08
N ILE A 877 -29.54 13.34 17.50
CA ILE A 877 -28.61 12.20 17.46
C ILE A 877 -27.53 12.58 16.45
N LEU A 878 -26.65 13.48 16.88
CA LEU A 878 -25.34 13.67 16.31
C LEU A 878 -24.58 12.35 16.52
N VAL A 879 -24.73 11.47 15.53
CA VAL A 879 -23.71 10.44 15.25
C VAL A 879 -22.45 11.23 14.92
N GLN A 880 -21.65 11.52 15.96
CA GLN A 880 -20.29 11.99 15.78
C GLN A 880 -19.60 10.93 14.93
N ALA A 881 -19.14 11.30 13.74
CA ALA A 881 -18.46 10.38 12.86
C ALA A 881 -17.26 9.80 13.62
N GLU A 882 -17.29 8.50 13.90
CA GLU A 882 -16.17 7.81 14.53
C GLU A 882 -14.92 8.05 13.65
N PRO A 883 -13.75 8.37 14.25
CA PRO A 883 -12.55 8.68 13.48
C PRO A 883 -12.20 7.48 12.58
N GLU A 884 -12.02 7.75 11.28
CA GLU A 884 -11.99 6.76 10.20
C GLU A 884 -11.08 5.57 10.51
N VAL A 885 -11.67 4.46 10.99
CA VAL A 885 -10.94 3.22 11.27
C VAL A 885 -10.63 2.54 9.94
N THR A 886 -9.42 2.80 9.43
CA THR A 886 -8.87 2.08 8.27
C THR A 886 -9.01 0.57 8.49
N PRO A 887 -9.71 -0.17 7.60
CA PRO A 887 -9.97 -1.59 7.79
C PRO A 887 -8.66 -2.37 7.95
N LYS A 888 -8.53 -3.10 9.06
CA LYS A 888 -7.30 -3.78 9.42
C LYS A 888 -7.24 -5.16 8.77
N ASP A 889 -6.03 -5.60 8.51
CA ASP A 889 -5.72 -6.94 8.01
C ASP A 889 -6.25 -8.07 8.91
N THR A 890 -6.34 -7.81 10.22
CA THR A 890 -6.91 -8.72 11.24
C THR A 890 -8.42 -8.57 11.48
N ASP A 891 -9.11 -7.63 10.82
CA ASP A 891 -10.56 -7.50 10.93
C ASP A 891 -11.25 -8.76 10.38
N GLN A 892 -12.32 -9.21 11.04
CA GLN A 892 -13.02 -10.45 10.69
C GLN A 892 -14.12 -10.23 9.66
N LEU A 893 -14.31 -11.22 8.81
CA LEU A 893 -15.39 -11.28 7.83
C LEU A 893 -16.76 -11.29 8.51
N GLU A 894 -17.61 -10.34 8.14
CA GLU A 894 -18.98 -10.20 8.60
C GLU A 894 -19.96 -10.19 7.42
N LEU A 895 -21.02 -10.98 7.55
CA LEU A 895 -22.13 -11.07 6.62
C LEU A 895 -23.40 -10.55 7.31
N ILE A 896 -24.10 -9.61 6.68
CA ILE A 896 -25.44 -9.18 7.12
C ILE A 896 -26.41 -9.38 5.95
N VAL A 897 -27.51 -10.11 6.19
CA VAL A 897 -28.48 -10.47 5.15
C VAL A 897 -29.87 -9.92 5.47
N LEU A 898 -30.46 -9.24 4.48
CA LEU A 898 -31.83 -8.73 4.51
C LEU A 898 -32.66 -9.42 3.43
N THR A 899 -33.92 -9.70 3.75
CA THR A 899 -34.96 -10.21 2.82
C THR A 899 -36.26 -9.45 3.08
N ALA A 900 -37.17 -9.44 2.12
CA ALA A 900 -38.48 -8.75 2.23
C ALA A 900 -39.31 -9.12 3.48
N LYS A 901 -39.13 -10.36 3.97
CA LYS A 901 -39.92 -10.97 5.04
C LYS A 901 -39.00 -11.74 5.99
N GLY A 902 -39.35 -11.75 7.28
CA GLY A 902 -38.56 -12.35 8.35
C GLY A 902 -37.41 -11.46 8.85
N GLN A 903 -36.87 -11.77 10.03
CA GLN A 903 -35.79 -10.97 10.62
C GLN A 903 -34.52 -11.03 9.75
N PRO A 904 -33.83 -9.89 9.52
CA PRO A 904 -32.46 -9.87 9.04
C PRO A 904 -31.51 -10.61 9.98
N PHE A 905 -30.41 -11.12 9.46
CA PHE A 905 -29.47 -11.93 10.24
C PHE A 905 -28.01 -11.56 9.97
N ARG A 906 -27.19 -11.71 11.01
CA ARG A 906 -25.77 -11.36 11.06
C ARG A 906 -24.94 -12.61 11.33
N LYS A 907 -23.82 -12.77 10.63
CA LYS A 907 -22.87 -13.87 10.85
C LYS A 907 -21.44 -13.35 10.75
N ARG A 908 -20.70 -13.40 11.87
CA ARG A 908 -19.24 -13.20 11.88
C ARG A 908 -18.56 -14.55 11.65
N LEU A 909 -17.48 -14.53 10.89
CA LEU A 909 -16.65 -15.69 10.60
C LEU A 909 -15.21 -15.38 11.04
N PRO A 910 -14.49 -16.30 11.67
CA PRO A 910 -13.12 -16.08 12.16
C PRO A 910 -12.07 -16.10 11.04
N ILE A 911 -12.42 -15.56 9.86
CA ILE A 911 -11.55 -15.42 8.68
C ILE A 911 -11.18 -13.94 8.57
N THR A 912 -9.90 -13.64 8.40
CA THR A 912 -9.36 -12.26 8.41
C THR A 912 -9.48 -11.57 7.04
N ARG A 913 -9.51 -10.23 7.03
CA ARG A 913 -9.55 -9.41 5.82
C ARG A 913 -8.47 -9.83 4.82
N THR A 914 -7.22 -9.97 5.27
CA THR A 914 -6.10 -10.34 4.40
C THR A 914 -6.34 -11.68 3.71
N GLU A 915 -6.89 -12.67 4.42
CA GLU A 915 -7.10 -14.02 3.90
C GLU A 915 -8.21 -14.06 2.85
N VAL A 916 -9.36 -13.41 3.11
CA VAL A 916 -10.44 -13.30 2.12
C VAL A 916 -9.95 -12.57 0.85
N LEU A 917 -9.20 -11.46 1.02
CA LEU A 917 -8.65 -10.70 -0.11
C LEU A 917 -7.52 -11.42 -0.86
N ARG A 918 -6.74 -12.27 -0.19
CA ARG A 918 -5.72 -13.13 -0.81
C ARG A 918 -6.38 -14.16 -1.73
N ILE A 919 -7.39 -14.87 -1.24
CA ILE A 919 -8.13 -15.85 -2.05
C ILE A 919 -8.94 -15.16 -3.17
N ALA A 920 -9.58 -14.01 -2.92
CA ALA A 920 -10.28 -13.24 -3.95
C ALA A 920 -9.36 -12.83 -5.11
N ARG A 921 -8.13 -12.38 -4.81
CA ARG A 921 -7.12 -12.07 -5.82
C ARG A 921 -6.64 -13.32 -6.59
N LYS A 922 -6.39 -14.45 -5.90
CA LYS A 922 -6.05 -15.74 -6.56
C LYS A 922 -7.16 -16.18 -7.52
N PHE A 923 -8.40 -16.25 -7.03
CA PHE A 923 -9.56 -16.66 -7.82
C PHE A 923 -9.71 -15.81 -9.09
N ARG A 924 -9.69 -14.48 -8.94
CA ARG A 924 -9.83 -13.56 -10.06
C ARG A 924 -8.70 -13.67 -11.09
N SER A 925 -7.46 -13.88 -10.63
CA SER A 925 -6.31 -14.11 -11.51
C SER A 925 -6.54 -15.37 -12.37
N GLU A 926 -6.81 -16.51 -11.72
CA GLU A 926 -6.96 -17.80 -12.39
C GLU A 926 -8.16 -17.85 -13.35
N VAL A 927 -9.32 -17.31 -12.94
CA VAL A 927 -10.55 -17.37 -13.77
C VAL A 927 -10.48 -16.43 -14.99
N SER A 928 -9.57 -15.44 -14.98
CA SER A 928 -9.29 -14.57 -16.12
C SER A 928 -8.41 -15.21 -17.20
N ASN A 929 -7.95 -16.46 -16.99
CA ASN A 929 -7.23 -17.26 -17.96
C ASN A 929 -8.17 -18.36 -18.54
N PRO A 930 -8.55 -18.32 -19.83
CA PRO A 930 -9.45 -19.32 -20.43
C PRO A 930 -8.88 -20.74 -20.46
N SER A 931 -7.57 -20.91 -20.25
CA SER A 931 -6.88 -22.20 -20.23
C SER A 931 -6.61 -22.74 -18.82
N SER A 932 -6.93 -22.01 -17.75
CA SER A 932 -6.73 -22.46 -16.37
C SER A 932 -8.00 -23.10 -15.80
N THR A 933 -7.86 -24.23 -15.11
CA THR A 933 -8.90 -24.79 -14.23
C THR A 933 -8.63 -24.52 -12.75
N ASN A 934 -7.51 -23.88 -12.40
CA ASN A 934 -7.07 -23.70 -11.03
C ASN A 934 -7.93 -22.70 -10.24
N TYR A 935 -8.83 -21.97 -10.91
CA TYR A 935 -9.81 -21.09 -10.27
C TYR A 935 -10.81 -21.85 -9.39
N LEU A 936 -11.02 -23.15 -9.63
CA LEU A 936 -12.04 -23.94 -8.93
C LEU A 936 -11.79 -24.07 -7.42
N GLU A 937 -10.54 -24.18 -6.99
CA GLU A 937 -10.17 -24.25 -5.56
C GLU A 937 -10.50 -22.94 -4.82
N PRO A 938 -9.98 -21.75 -5.21
CA PRO A 938 -10.30 -20.51 -4.52
C PRO A 938 -11.77 -20.08 -4.73
N ALA A 939 -12.42 -20.45 -5.85
CA ALA A 939 -13.86 -20.27 -6.03
C ALA A 939 -14.70 -21.06 -5.00
N GLN A 940 -14.26 -22.27 -4.64
CA GLN A 940 -14.87 -23.09 -3.59
C GLN A 940 -14.60 -22.52 -2.21
N GLN A 941 -13.36 -22.10 -1.93
CA GLN A 941 -13.02 -21.52 -0.64
C GLN A 941 -13.83 -20.25 -0.34
N LEU A 942 -14.12 -19.43 -1.36
CA LEU A 942 -14.97 -18.25 -1.25
C LEU A 942 -16.46 -18.58 -1.17
N TYR A 943 -16.94 -19.63 -1.84
CA TYR A 943 -18.33 -20.11 -1.67
C TYR A 943 -18.55 -20.55 -0.21
N GLN A 944 -17.59 -21.28 0.38
CA GLN A 944 -17.62 -21.72 1.78
C GLN A 944 -17.63 -20.58 2.80
N TRP A 945 -17.06 -19.43 2.46
CA TRP A 945 -17.03 -18.25 3.34
C TRP A 945 -18.18 -17.28 3.12
N LEU A 946 -18.70 -17.16 1.89
CA LEU A 946 -19.68 -16.13 1.54
C LEU A 946 -21.11 -16.67 1.36
N ILE A 947 -21.28 -17.94 0.98
CA ILE A 947 -22.58 -18.49 0.53
C ILE A 947 -23.04 -19.67 1.40
N ASP A 948 -22.21 -20.71 1.60
CA ASP A 948 -22.53 -21.84 2.51
C ASP A 948 -23.03 -21.40 3.90
N PRO A 949 -22.50 -20.32 4.52
CA PRO A 949 -22.96 -19.87 5.84
C PRO A 949 -24.38 -19.27 5.83
N LEU A 950 -24.95 -18.99 4.65
CA LEU A 950 -26.23 -18.33 4.41
C LEU A 950 -27.27 -19.26 3.75
N GLU A 951 -26.77 -20.24 2.97
CA GLU A 951 -27.51 -21.19 2.13
C GLU A 951 -28.80 -21.76 2.80
N PRO A 952 -28.83 -22.21 4.07
CA PRO A 952 -30.04 -22.76 4.68
C PRO A 952 -31.19 -21.74 4.81
N GLU A 953 -30.89 -20.48 5.17
CA GLU A 953 -31.90 -19.43 5.26
C GLU A 953 -32.31 -18.91 3.88
N LEU A 954 -31.38 -18.85 2.92
CA LEU A 954 -31.69 -18.49 1.53
C LEU A 954 -32.66 -19.49 0.90
N GLN A 955 -32.41 -20.79 1.05
CA GLN A 955 -33.29 -21.85 0.55
C GLN A 955 -34.64 -21.88 1.28
N LYS A 956 -34.65 -21.77 2.61
CA LYS A 956 -35.87 -21.71 3.45
C LYS A 956 -36.77 -20.53 3.13
N ARG A 957 -36.20 -19.35 2.83
CA ARG A 957 -36.94 -18.16 2.39
C ARG A 957 -37.30 -18.21 0.89
N GLN A 958 -36.70 -19.15 0.14
CA GLN A 958 -36.80 -19.37 -1.31
C GLN A 958 -36.22 -18.21 -2.15
N VAL A 959 -35.11 -17.64 -1.69
CA VAL A 959 -34.40 -16.54 -2.39
C VAL A 959 -33.92 -17.01 -3.76
N LYS A 960 -34.01 -16.13 -4.76
CA LYS A 960 -33.57 -16.35 -6.15
C LYS A 960 -32.77 -15.21 -6.77
N ASN A 961 -32.65 -14.08 -6.08
CA ASN A 961 -31.77 -12.98 -6.44
C ASN A 961 -30.89 -12.58 -5.25
N LEU A 962 -29.58 -12.48 -5.45
CA LEU A 962 -28.61 -12.07 -4.43
C LEU A 962 -27.93 -10.77 -4.88
N VAL A 963 -28.12 -9.70 -4.12
CA VAL A 963 -27.49 -8.40 -4.38
C VAL A 963 -26.44 -8.15 -3.31
N PHE A 964 -25.18 -8.12 -3.72
CA PHE A 964 -24.07 -7.96 -2.80
C PHE A 964 -23.73 -6.49 -2.61
N LEU A 965 -23.33 -6.11 -1.39
CA LEU A 965 -22.73 -4.83 -1.05
C LEU A 965 -21.38 -5.13 -0.37
N MET A 966 -20.28 -4.84 -1.06
CA MET A 966 -18.96 -5.41 -0.74
C MET A 966 -17.93 -4.38 -0.31
N ASP A 967 -17.14 -4.72 0.72
CA ASP A 967 -16.06 -3.89 1.28
C ASP A 967 -14.89 -3.69 0.30
N ARG A 968 -14.01 -2.74 0.66
CA ARG A 968 -12.79 -2.40 -0.09
C ARG A 968 -11.90 -3.64 -0.26
N GLY A 969 -11.72 -4.05 -1.51
CA GLY A 969 -10.94 -5.18 -2.00
C GLY A 969 -11.79 -6.30 -2.62
N LEU A 970 -13.11 -6.33 -2.36
CA LEU A 970 -14.00 -7.38 -2.82
C LEU A 970 -14.89 -7.00 -4.02
N ARG A 971 -15.00 -5.71 -4.37
CA ARG A 971 -15.97 -5.24 -5.39
C ARG A 971 -15.68 -5.72 -6.81
N SER A 972 -14.48 -6.22 -7.08
CA SER A 972 -14.10 -6.85 -8.37
C SER A 972 -14.19 -8.39 -8.37
N LEU A 973 -14.75 -9.00 -7.32
CA LEU A 973 -14.92 -10.44 -7.22
C LEU A 973 -15.87 -10.98 -8.32
N PRO A 974 -15.48 -12.01 -9.11
CA PRO A 974 -16.37 -12.62 -10.09
C PRO A 974 -17.37 -13.58 -9.42
N ILE A 975 -18.34 -12.98 -8.70
CA ILE A 975 -19.34 -13.67 -7.88
C ILE A 975 -20.01 -14.81 -8.65
N ALA A 976 -20.40 -14.59 -9.92
CA ALA A 976 -21.09 -15.59 -10.74
C ALA A 976 -20.33 -16.92 -10.91
N ALA A 977 -19.00 -16.92 -10.79
CA ALA A 977 -18.14 -18.10 -10.87
C ALA A 977 -17.73 -18.70 -9.51
N LEU A 978 -18.28 -18.22 -8.39
CA LEU A 978 -18.19 -18.95 -7.12
C LEU A 978 -18.84 -20.33 -7.28
N HIS A 979 -18.25 -21.37 -6.67
CA HIS A 979 -18.57 -22.76 -7.01
C HIS A 979 -18.72 -23.61 -5.74
N ASN A 980 -19.82 -24.36 -5.59
CA ASN A 980 -20.09 -25.14 -4.36
C ASN A 980 -19.44 -26.55 -4.34
N GLY A 981 -18.47 -26.78 -5.22
CA GLY A 981 -17.84 -28.09 -5.45
C GLY A 981 -18.60 -28.98 -6.44
N ARG A 982 -19.76 -28.56 -6.95
CA ARG A 982 -20.51 -29.25 -8.01
C ARG A 982 -21.04 -28.31 -9.10
N ASN A 983 -21.60 -27.18 -8.67
CA ASN A 983 -22.29 -26.21 -9.51
C ASN A 983 -21.75 -24.80 -9.21
N PHE A 984 -21.85 -23.91 -10.19
CA PHE A 984 -21.63 -22.48 -9.99
C PHE A 984 -22.84 -21.83 -9.29
N ILE A 985 -22.61 -20.77 -8.52
CA ILE A 985 -23.69 -20.03 -7.84
C ILE A 985 -24.74 -19.51 -8.84
N ILE A 986 -24.29 -19.16 -10.06
CA ILE A 986 -25.15 -18.63 -11.12
C ILE A 986 -26.20 -19.66 -11.59
N GLU A 987 -26.00 -20.95 -11.37
CA GLU A 987 -26.98 -21.99 -11.70
C GLU A 987 -28.15 -22.04 -10.68
N GLN A 988 -28.00 -21.40 -9.52
CA GLN A 988 -28.95 -21.46 -8.41
C GLN A 988 -29.61 -20.10 -8.12
N TYR A 989 -28.85 -19.01 -8.28
CA TYR A 989 -29.22 -17.64 -7.93
C TYR A 989 -28.80 -16.66 -9.03
N SER A 990 -29.67 -15.70 -9.36
CA SER A 990 -29.25 -14.50 -10.10
C SER A 990 -28.45 -13.58 -9.18
N VAL A 991 -27.40 -12.93 -9.68
CA VAL A 991 -26.50 -12.10 -8.85
C VAL A 991 -26.34 -10.67 -9.40
N GLY A 992 -26.07 -9.73 -8.50
CA GLY A 992 -25.72 -8.34 -8.81
C GLY A 992 -24.93 -7.69 -7.68
N LEU A 993 -24.35 -6.52 -7.96
CA LEU A 993 -23.53 -5.74 -7.02
C LEU A 993 -24.10 -4.33 -6.87
N MET A 994 -24.34 -3.86 -5.65
CA MET A 994 -24.82 -2.50 -5.38
C MET A 994 -23.79 -1.76 -4.51
N PRO A 995 -23.39 -0.51 -4.84
CA PRO A 995 -22.37 0.20 -4.05
C PRO A 995 -22.86 0.59 -2.65
N THR A 996 -24.13 0.97 -2.56
CA THR A 996 -24.91 1.42 -1.38
C THR A 996 -26.36 1.50 -1.84
N ILE A 997 -27.33 1.17 -0.99
CA ILE A 997 -28.76 1.37 -1.31
C ILE A 997 -29.04 2.87 -1.44
N SER A 998 -28.53 3.65 -0.48
CA SER A 998 -28.85 5.06 -0.25
C SER A 998 -28.47 6.00 -1.40
N LEU A 999 -27.57 5.58 -2.30
CA LEU A 999 -27.14 6.34 -3.49
C LEU A 999 -27.39 5.61 -4.82
N THR A 1000 -28.14 4.51 -4.82
CA THR A 1000 -28.56 3.79 -6.03
C THR A 1000 -30.01 4.13 -6.36
N ASP A 1001 -30.35 4.35 -7.64
CA ASP A 1001 -31.75 4.49 -8.05
C ASP A 1001 -32.46 3.13 -8.10
N THR A 1002 -32.99 2.73 -6.94
CA THR A 1002 -33.67 1.45 -6.71
C THR A 1002 -35.06 1.35 -7.37
N ARG A 1003 -35.58 2.43 -7.98
CA ARG A 1003 -36.90 2.46 -8.62
C ARG A 1003 -36.96 1.55 -9.85
N ARG A 1004 -37.57 0.37 -9.67
CA ARG A 1004 -37.83 -0.62 -10.72
C ARG A 1004 -38.53 0.00 -11.93
N THR A 1005 -38.07 -0.37 -13.12
CA THR A 1005 -38.66 0.09 -14.39
C THR A 1005 -38.48 -0.98 -15.46
N ASN A 1006 -39.58 -1.49 -16.01
CA ASN A 1006 -39.52 -2.53 -17.05
C ASN A 1006 -38.80 -2.02 -18.31
N ILE A 1007 -37.74 -2.71 -18.76
CA ILE A 1007 -37.00 -2.43 -19.99
C ILE A 1007 -37.24 -3.46 -21.11
N GLN A 1008 -38.20 -4.38 -20.94
CA GLN A 1008 -38.53 -5.42 -21.94
C GLN A 1008 -38.96 -4.86 -23.31
N ASP A 1009 -39.52 -3.64 -23.36
CA ASP A 1009 -39.89 -2.96 -24.62
C ASP A 1009 -39.04 -1.70 -24.89
N ALA A 1010 -37.93 -1.52 -24.17
CA ALA A 1010 -37.06 -0.35 -24.37
C ALA A 1010 -36.23 -0.47 -25.66
N GLU A 1011 -36.19 0.61 -26.45
CA GLU A 1011 -35.28 0.70 -27.59
C GLU A 1011 -33.82 0.86 -27.13
N VAL A 1012 -32.90 0.27 -27.91
CA VAL A 1012 -31.47 0.26 -27.64
C VAL A 1012 -30.75 1.28 -28.52
N LEU A 1013 -29.99 2.19 -27.92
CA LEU A 1013 -28.96 2.94 -28.64
C LEU A 1013 -27.67 2.14 -28.59
N ALA A 1014 -27.37 1.43 -29.68
CA ALA A 1014 -26.18 0.60 -29.81
C ALA A 1014 -25.12 1.34 -30.61
N MET A 1015 -23.95 1.56 -30.02
CA MET A 1015 -22.87 2.32 -30.64
C MET A 1015 -21.53 1.60 -30.45
N GLY A 1016 -20.61 1.74 -31.39
CA GLY A 1016 -19.31 1.09 -31.25
C GLY A 1016 -18.31 1.37 -32.35
N ALA A 1017 -17.09 0.85 -32.16
CA ALA A 1017 -16.01 0.89 -33.15
C ALA A 1017 -15.41 -0.51 -33.35
N SER A 1018 -15.25 -0.89 -34.61
CA SER A 1018 -14.54 -2.10 -35.06
C SER A 1018 -13.17 -1.78 -35.64
N GLU A 1019 -12.97 -0.54 -36.10
CA GLU A 1019 -11.75 -0.04 -36.73
C GLU A 1019 -11.07 0.98 -35.80
N PHE A 1020 -9.75 0.87 -35.64
CA PHE A 1020 -8.96 1.75 -34.77
C PHE A 1020 -7.60 2.07 -35.43
N ARG A 1021 -7.01 3.21 -35.05
CA ARG A 1021 -5.65 3.59 -35.50
C ARG A 1021 -4.55 3.04 -34.59
N ASP A 1022 -4.81 3.07 -33.29
CA ASP A 1022 -3.80 2.82 -32.26
C ASP A 1022 -4.10 1.55 -31.42
N GLN A 1023 -5.02 0.70 -31.88
CA GLN A 1023 -5.49 -0.53 -31.22
C GLN A 1023 -5.80 -1.60 -32.27
N ASN A 1024 -5.92 -2.87 -31.85
CA ASN A 1024 -6.36 -3.96 -32.73
C ASN A 1024 -7.82 -3.77 -33.17
N PRO A 1025 -8.22 -4.19 -34.38
CA PRO A 1025 -9.62 -4.18 -34.78
C PRO A 1025 -10.47 -5.14 -33.92
N LEU A 1026 -11.76 -4.85 -33.81
CA LEU A 1026 -12.77 -5.67 -33.14
C LEU A 1026 -13.81 -6.14 -34.19
N PRO A 1027 -13.52 -7.21 -34.95
CA PRO A 1027 -14.37 -7.64 -36.06
C PRO A 1027 -15.78 -8.11 -35.65
N ALA A 1028 -16.02 -8.52 -34.40
CA ALA A 1028 -17.36 -8.91 -33.95
C ALA A 1028 -18.32 -7.72 -33.77
N VAL A 1029 -17.81 -6.54 -33.40
CA VAL A 1029 -18.61 -5.35 -33.05
C VAL A 1029 -19.68 -4.98 -34.09
N PRO A 1030 -19.42 -4.96 -35.42
CA PRO A 1030 -20.45 -4.66 -36.42
C PRO A 1030 -21.58 -5.70 -36.45
N LEU A 1031 -21.26 -6.98 -36.17
CA LEU A 1031 -22.23 -8.07 -36.08
C LEU A 1031 -23.02 -8.00 -34.77
N GLU A 1032 -22.36 -7.72 -33.63
CA GLU A 1032 -22.98 -7.53 -32.32
C GLU A 1032 -24.05 -6.42 -32.38
N LEU A 1033 -23.65 -5.22 -32.80
CA LEU A 1033 -24.55 -4.06 -32.90
C LEU A 1033 -25.72 -4.33 -33.86
N ALA A 1034 -25.47 -5.00 -34.99
CA ALA A 1034 -26.51 -5.34 -35.97
C ALA A 1034 -27.48 -6.40 -35.43
N VAL A 1035 -26.99 -7.44 -34.76
CA VAL A 1035 -27.82 -8.48 -34.14
C VAL A 1035 -28.73 -7.86 -33.07
N ILE A 1036 -28.16 -7.02 -32.19
CA ILE A 1036 -28.90 -6.30 -31.15
C ILE A 1036 -30.01 -5.44 -31.76
N THR A 1037 -29.70 -4.61 -32.76
CA THR A 1037 -30.64 -3.58 -33.29
C THR A 1037 -31.54 -4.02 -34.45
N GLN A 1038 -31.31 -5.19 -35.06
CA GLN A 1038 -32.06 -5.67 -36.23
C GLN A 1038 -32.75 -7.02 -36.01
N LYS A 1039 -32.25 -7.87 -35.07
CA LYS A 1039 -32.82 -9.20 -34.78
C LYS A 1039 -33.42 -9.32 -33.38
N LEU A 1040 -32.77 -8.72 -32.38
CA LEU A 1040 -33.15 -8.91 -30.97
C LEU A 1040 -34.07 -7.80 -30.45
N ARG A 1041 -33.73 -6.54 -30.73
CA ARG A 1041 -34.42 -5.34 -30.26
C ARG A 1041 -34.60 -4.32 -31.37
N ARG A 1042 -35.55 -3.40 -31.17
CA ARG A 1042 -35.59 -2.13 -31.92
C ARG A 1042 -34.53 -1.19 -31.35
N GLY A 1043 -33.92 -0.39 -32.21
CA GLY A 1043 -32.85 0.49 -31.79
C GLY A 1043 -32.20 1.26 -32.93
N LYS A 1044 -31.17 2.02 -32.59
CA LYS A 1044 -30.37 2.82 -33.51
C LYS A 1044 -28.92 2.37 -33.41
N LEU A 1045 -28.27 2.22 -34.56
CA LEU A 1045 -26.90 1.72 -34.69
C LEU A 1045 -25.97 2.85 -35.14
N PHE A 1046 -24.89 3.09 -34.40
CA PHE A 1046 -23.84 4.04 -34.75
C PHE A 1046 -22.48 3.33 -34.73
N LEU A 1047 -21.89 3.09 -35.90
CA LEU A 1047 -20.61 2.36 -36.06
C LEU A 1047 -19.50 3.30 -36.58
N ASN A 1048 -18.27 3.07 -36.11
CA ASN A 1048 -17.04 3.73 -36.57
C ASN A 1048 -17.22 5.26 -36.64
N ALA A 1049 -17.19 5.88 -37.82
CA ALA A 1049 -17.30 7.34 -37.97
C ALA A 1049 -18.58 7.98 -37.37
N ALA A 1050 -19.63 7.20 -37.10
CA ALA A 1050 -20.84 7.67 -36.41
C ALA A 1050 -20.77 7.57 -34.87
N PHE A 1051 -19.82 6.81 -34.31
CA PHE A 1051 -19.68 6.58 -32.88
C PHE A 1051 -18.84 7.67 -32.19
N THR A 1052 -19.46 8.83 -31.97
CA THR A 1052 -18.85 9.95 -31.22
C THR A 1052 -19.63 10.28 -29.95
N PRO A 1053 -19.00 10.89 -28.93
CA PRO A 1053 -19.68 11.36 -27.72
C PRO A 1053 -20.73 12.43 -28.03
N SER A 1054 -20.50 13.24 -29.07
CA SER A 1054 -21.45 14.25 -29.55
C SER A 1054 -22.70 13.62 -30.18
N ALA A 1055 -22.57 12.52 -30.92
CA ALA A 1055 -23.71 11.75 -31.43
C ALA A 1055 -24.52 11.11 -30.30
N LEU A 1056 -23.85 10.49 -29.32
CA LEU A 1056 -24.49 9.90 -28.14
C LEU A 1056 -25.32 10.95 -27.38
N VAL A 1057 -24.73 12.11 -27.05
CA VAL A 1057 -25.42 13.19 -26.33
C VAL A 1057 -26.53 13.83 -27.17
N ALA A 1058 -26.36 13.97 -28.48
CA ALA A 1058 -27.40 14.51 -29.36
C ALA A 1058 -28.61 13.59 -29.46
N GLU A 1059 -28.41 12.29 -29.67
CA GLU A 1059 -29.51 11.32 -29.80
C GLU A 1059 -30.24 11.15 -28.47
N ARG A 1060 -29.51 11.08 -27.34
CA ARG A 1060 -30.07 11.02 -25.98
C ARG A 1060 -30.89 12.25 -25.57
N ARG A 1061 -30.62 13.42 -26.17
CA ARG A 1061 -31.44 14.64 -26.00
C ARG A 1061 -32.65 14.69 -26.92
N ARG A 1062 -32.61 13.99 -28.05
CA ARG A 1062 -33.69 13.91 -29.04
C ARG A 1062 -34.73 12.86 -28.64
N ASP A 1063 -34.26 11.74 -28.12
CA ASP A 1063 -35.05 10.53 -27.89
C ASP A 1063 -34.65 9.92 -26.52
N PRO A 1064 -35.60 9.68 -25.60
CA PRO A 1064 -35.33 9.22 -24.24
C PRO A 1064 -34.94 7.73 -24.17
N VAL A 1065 -33.98 7.29 -24.98
CA VAL A 1065 -33.51 5.89 -25.07
C VAL A 1065 -33.00 5.38 -23.71
N ARG A 1066 -33.58 4.27 -23.25
CA ARG A 1066 -33.43 3.76 -21.87
C ARG A 1066 -32.34 2.70 -21.73
N ILE A 1067 -31.94 2.07 -22.84
CA ILE A 1067 -30.79 1.17 -22.92
C ILE A 1067 -29.73 1.83 -23.83
N VAL A 1068 -28.50 1.95 -23.33
CA VAL A 1068 -27.33 2.39 -24.11
C VAL A 1068 -26.33 1.24 -24.09
N HIS A 1069 -25.80 0.87 -25.26
CA HIS A 1069 -24.84 -0.21 -25.42
C HIS A 1069 -23.63 0.31 -26.19
N LEU A 1070 -22.44 0.19 -25.60
CA LEU A 1070 -21.17 0.67 -26.15
C LEU A 1070 -20.22 -0.50 -26.37
N ALA A 1071 -19.87 -0.80 -27.62
CA ALA A 1071 -18.99 -1.92 -28.01
C ALA A 1071 -17.69 -1.40 -28.65
N THR A 1072 -16.57 -1.49 -27.93
CA THR A 1072 -15.31 -0.81 -28.29
C THR A 1072 -14.14 -1.25 -27.40
N HIS A 1073 -12.94 -0.69 -27.61
CA HIS A 1073 -11.86 -0.79 -26.63
C HIS A 1073 -12.06 0.14 -25.44
N SER A 1074 -11.74 -0.36 -24.25
CA SER A 1074 -11.54 0.45 -23.05
C SER A 1074 -10.41 -0.13 -22.21
N GLU A 1075 -9.75 0.74 -21.46
CA GLU A 1075 -8.73 0.37 -20.49
C GLU A 1075 -9.05 1.05 -19.15
N PHE A 1076 -9.10 0.27 -18.07
CA PHE A 1076 -8.92 0.81 -16.74
C PHE A 1076 -7.45 0.66 -16.32
N ARG A 1077 -6.80 1.78 -16.01
CA ARG A 1077 -5.46 1.84 -15.41
C ARG A 1077 -5.55 2.45 -14.01
N PRO A 1078 -4.94 1.80 -12.99
CA PRO A 1078 -4.79 2.36 -11.65
C PRO A 1078 -4.19 3.77 -11.60
N GLY A 1079 -4.43 4.45 -10.48
CA GLY A 1079 -3.99 5.81 -10.22
C GLY A 1079 -4.92 6.86 -10.83
N SER A 1080 -4.37 7.83 -11.57
CA SER A 1080 -5.15 8.98 -12.08
C SER A 1080 -6.35 8.54 -12.95
N PRO A 1081 -7.56 9.09 -12.74
CA PRO A 1081 -8.71 8.89 -13.63
C PRO A 1081 -8.44 9.23 -15.11
N GLU A 1082 -7.42 10.03 -15.39
CA GLU A 1082 -6.97 10.36 -16.75
C GLU A 1082 -6.21 9.21 -17.43
N ASN A 1083 -5.66 8.25 -16.69
CA ASN A 1083 -4.97 7.07 -17.24
C ASN A 1083 -5.97 6.10 -17.90
N SER A 1084 -7.20 6.05 -17.39
CA SER A 1084 -8.29 5.18 -17.86
C SER A 1084 -9.07 5.82 -19.02
N PHE A 1085 -9.59 5.01 -19.96
CA PHE A 1085 -10.44 5.52 -21.05
C PHE A 1085 -11.43 4.50 -21.64
N ILE A 1086 -12.52 5.01 -22.23
CA ILE A 1086 -13.33 4.34 -23.26
C ILE A 1086 -12.99 4.99 -24.61
N GLN A 1087 -12.71 4.19 -25.64
CA GLN A 1087 -12.40 4.68 -26.99
C GLN A 1087 -13.69 4.95 -27.77
N PHE A 1088 -13.98 6.22 -28.08
CA PHE A 1088 -14.90 6.59 -29.15
C PHE A 1088 -14.10 6.83 -30.45
N TRP A 1089 -14.77 7.01 -31.58
CA TRP A 1089 -14.09 7.17 -32.88
C TRP A 1089 -13.20 8.41 -32.98
N ASP A 1090 -13.71 9.54 -32.48
CA ASP A 1090 -13.07 10.85 -32.56
C ASP A 1090 -12.10 11.12 -31.40
N ARG A 1091 -12.38 10.58 -30.20
CA ARG A 1091 -11.51 10.73 -29.03
C ARG A 1091 -11.65 9.61 -28.00
N LYS A 1092 -10.67 9.55 -27.10
CA LYS A 1092 -10.76 8.80 -25.83
C LYS A 1092 -11.59 9.62 -24.83
N ILE A 1093 -12.57 8.99 -24.18
CA ILE A 1093 -13.34 9.53 -23.06
C ILE A 1093 -12.70 9.03 -21.76
N ARG A 1094 -12.23 9.94 -20.92
CA ARG A 1094 -11.60 9.62 -19.63
C ARG A 1094 -12.61 9.30 -18.55
N LEU A 1095 -12.16 8.68 -17.45
CA LEU A 1095 -13.02 8.22 -16.36
C LEU A 1095 -13.78 9.39 -15.69
N ASN A 1096 -13.13 10.54 -15.53
CA ASN A 1096 -13.74 11.79 -15.04
C ASN A 1096 -14.72 12.45 -16.04
N GLU A 1097 -14.69 12.10 -17.32
CA GLU A 1097 -15.56 12.67 -18.36
C GLU A 1097 -16.93 11.98 -18.49
N ILE A 1098 -17.15 10.83 -17.83
CA ILE A 1098 -18.39 10.03 -17.97
C ILE A 1098 -19.66 10.84 -17.64
N ARG A 1099 -19.60 11.78 -16.69
CA ARG A 1099 -20.72 12.69 -16.35
C ARG A 1099 -21.13 13.60 -17.52
N GLN A 1100 -20.26 13.80 -18.53
CA GLN A 1100 -20.54 14.62 -19.72
C GLN A 1100 -21.39 13.88 -20.77
N LEU A 1101 -21.50 12.55 -20.69
CA LEU A 1101 -22.25 11.72 -21.67
C LEU A 1101 -23.78 11.80 -21.51
N ALA A 1102 -24.29 12.72 -20.68
CA ALA A 1102 -25.71 12.99 -20.46
C ALA A 1102 -26.54 11.73 -20.10
N LEU A 1103 -26.02 10.88 -19.23
CA LEU A 1103 -26.63 9.59 -18.86
C LEU A 1103 -27.76 9.71 -17.81
N ASN A 1104 -27.84 10.83 -17.09
CA ASN A 1104 -28.81 11.08 -16.01
C ASN A 1104 -30.15 11.71 -16.46
N ASN A 1105 -30.23 12.34 -17.63
CA ASN A 1105 -31.40 13.12 -18.03
C ASN A 1105 -31.85 12.84 -19.47
N PRO A 1106 -32.87 11.98 -19.68
CA PRO A 1106 -33.52 11.12 -18.69
C PRO A 1106 -32.60 9.96 -18.25
N PRO A 1107 -32.75 9.35 -17.06
CA PRO A 1107 -31.88 8.27 -16.62
C PRO A 1107 -31.77 7.11 -17.63
N VAL A 1108 -30.56 6.60 -17.84
CA VAL A 1108 -30.34 5.31 -18.52
C VAL A 1108 -30.66 4.19 -17.52
N ASP A 1109 -31.61 3.33 -17.86
CA ASP A 1109 -32.00 2.19 -17.01
C ASP A 1109 -31.01 1.01 -17.13
N LEU A 1110 -30.30 0.90 -18.26
CA LEU A 1110 -29.22 -0.06 -18.47
C LEU A 1110 -28.15 0.51 -19.43
N LEU A 1111 -26.94 0.71 -18.91
CA LEU A 1111 -25.73 0.94 -19.71
C LEU A 1111 -25.00 -0.39 -19.86
N VAL A 1112 -24.74 -0.84 -21.09
CA VAL A 1112 -23.89 -2.01 -21.36
C VAL A 1112 -22.56 -1.52 -21.90
N LEU A 1113 -21.48 -1.81 -21.17
CA LEU A 1113 -20.10 -1.53 -21.57
C LEU A 1113 -19.48 -2.82 -22.11
N SER A 1114 -19.74 -3.11 -23.39
CA SER A 1114 -19.21 -4.26 -24.14
C SER A 1114 -17.75 -4.02 -24.53
N SER A 1115 -16.91 -3.88 -23.50
CA SER A 1115 -15.53 -3.43 -23.62
C SER A 1115 -14.71 -3.84 -22.38
N CYS A 1116 -13.40 -3.97 -22.53
CA CYS A 1116 -12.50 -4.55 -21.52
C CYS A 1116 -12.37 -3.72 -20.22
N ARG A 1117 -12.24 -4.42 -19.08
CA ARG A 1117 -11.92 -3.87 -17.75
C ARG A 1117 -12.83 -2.73 -17.26
N THR A 1118 -14.11 -2.72 -17.62
CA THR A 1118 -15.02 -1.59 -17.27
C THR A 1118 -15.65 -1.64 -15.88
N ALA A 1119 -15.63 -2.80 -15.22
CA ALA A 1119 -16.01 -3.02 -13.82
C ALA A 1119 -14.79 -3.21 -12.89
N LEU A 1120 -13.62 -2.73 -13.32
CA LEU A 1120 -12.35 -2.83 -12.60
C LEU A 1120 -11.90 -1.46 -12.09
N GLY A 1121 -11.42 -1.41 -10.84
CA GLY A 1121 -10.52 -0.37 -10.35
C GLY A 1121 -9.43 -0.91 -9.40
N ASP A 1122 -8.51 -0.04 -9.00
CA ASP A 1122 -7.67 -0.26 -7.81
C ASP A 1122 -8.48 -0.06 -6.52
N GLU A 1123 -7.88 -0.20 -5.32
CA GLU A 1123 -8.62 -0.03 -4.06
C GLU A 1123 -9.22 1.39 -3.87
N GLU A 1124 -8.83 2.40 -4.64
CA GLU A 1124 -9.41 3.74 -4.59
C GLU A 1124 -10.55 3.91 -5.61
N ALA A 1125 -10.57 3.09 -6.67
CA ALA A 1125 -11.48 3.21 -7.81
C ALA A 1125 -12.32 1.96 -8.15
N GLU A 1126 -12.35 0.94 -7.29
CA GLU A 1126 -12.70 -0.49 -7.55
C GLU A 1126 -13.83 -0.84 -8.54
N LEU A 1127 -14.85 0.00 -8.69
CA LEU A 1127 -16.00 -0.22 -9.58
C LEU A 1127 -15.80 0.33 -11.00
N GLY A 1128 -14.66 0.96 -11.28
CA GLY A 1128 -14.26 1.41 -12.62
C GLY A 1128 -15.21 2.40 -13.27
N PHE A 1129 -15.45 2.21 -14.57
CA PHE A 1129 -16.40 3.00 -15.36
C PHE A 1129 -17.85 2.79 -14.93
N ALA A 1130 -18.21 1.57 -14.53
CA ALA A 1130 -19.54 1.24 -14.06
C ALA A 1130 -19.91 1.96 -12.76
N GLY A 1131 -18.98 2.05 -11.80
CA GLY A 1131 -19.19 2.77 -10.55
C GLY A 1131 -19.48 4.26 -10.74
N LEU A 1132 -18.77 4.93 -11.65
CA LEU A 1132 -19.05 6.33 -11.99
C LEU A 1132 -20.27 6.49 -12.89
N ALA A 1133 -20.64 5.47 -13.69
CA ALA A 1133 -21.88 5.49 -14.46
C ALA A 1133 -23.11 5.53 -13.53
N ILE A 1134 -23.13 4.74 -12.45
CA ILE A 1134 -24.21 4.79 -11.45
C ILE A 1134 -24.31 6.16 -10.79
N GLN A 1135 -23.18 6.74 -10.37
CA GLN A 1135 -23.12 8.10 -9.85
C GLN A 1135 -23.58 9.15 -10.89
N ALA A 1136 -23.30 8.92 -12.18
CA ALA A 1136 -23.75 9.74 -13.30
C ALA A 1136 -25.22 9.48 -13.69
N GLY A 1137 -26.04 8.90 -12.80
CA GLY A 1137 -27.48 8.75 -12.94
C GLY A 1137 -27.92 7.60 -13.86
N VAL A 1138 -27.05 6.64 -14.14
CA VAL A 1138 -27.42 5.33 -14.70
C VAL A 1138 -27.98 4.47 -13.56
N LYS A 1139 -29.08 3.73 -13.79
CA LYS A 1139 -29.60 2.81 -12.75
C LYS A 1139 -28.82 1.51 -12.65
N THR A 1140 -28.36 1.00 -13.78
CA THR A 1140 -27.64 -0.28 -13.88
C THR A 1140 -26.56 -0.20 -14.94
N ALA A 1141 -25.34 -0.60 -14.61
CA ALA A 1141 -24.24 -0.74 -15.55
C ALA A 1141 -23.82 -2.22 -15.64
N MET A 1142 -23.90 -2.80 -16.83
CA MET A 1142 -23.23 -4.07 -17.14
C MET A 1142 -21.82 -3.77 -17.64
N ALA A 1143 -20.81 -4.40 -17.03
CA ALA A 1143 -19.41 -4.08 -17.28
C ALA A 1143 -18.48 -5.25 -16.92
N SER A 1144 -17.24 -5.21 -17.42
CA SER A 1144 -16.31 -6.35 -17.43
C SER A 1144 -15.18 -6.30 -16.40
N LEU A 1145 -14.83 -7.45 -15.83
CA LEU A 1145 -13.85 -7.62 -14.75
C LEU A 1145 -12.41 -7.89 -15.25
N TRP A 1146 -12.23 -8.20 -16.54
CA TRP A 1146 -10.94 -8.47 -17.18
C TRP A 1146 -10.93 -8.08 -18.67
N TYR A 1147 -9.87 -8.44 -19.40
CA TYR A 1147 -9.87 -8.39 -20.86
C TYR A 1147 -10.71 -9.56 -21.39
N VAL A 1148 -11.89 -9.26 -21.91
CA VAL A 1148 -12.80 -10.24 -22.52
C VAL A 1148 -12.46 -10.42 -23.99
N SER A 1149 -12.80 -11.57 -24.58
CA SER A 1149 -12.60 -11.82 -26.01
C SER A 1149 -13.78 -11.33 -26.84
N ASP A 1150 -13.51 -10.97 -28.10
CA ASP A 1150 -14.46 -10.32 -29.03
C ASP A 1150 -15.61 -11.28 -29.38
N GLU A 1151 -15.26 -12.53 -29.72
CA GLU A 1151 -16.19 -13.58 -30.10
C GLU A 1151 -16.98 -14.16 -28.90
N GLY A 1152 -16.36 -14.22 -27.71
CA GLY A 1152 -17.04 -14.61 -26.47
C GLY A 1152 -18.04 -13.55 -25.99
N THR A 1153 -17.68 -12.28 -26.11
CA THR A 1153 -18.55 -11.14 -25.77
C THR A 1153 -19.75 -11.06 -26.71
N LEU A 1154 -19.55 -11.21 -28.02
CA LEU A 1154 -20.63 -11.37 -29.00
C LEU A 1154 -21.60 -12.49 -28.59
N GLY A 1155 -21.08 -13.64 -28.14
CA GLY A 1155 -21.88 -14.76 -27.65
C GLY A 1155 -22.75 -14.40 -26.45
N LEU A 1156 -22.14 -13.83 -25.39
CA LEU A 1156 -22.85 -13.45 -24.17
C LEU A 1156 -23.89 -12.34 -24.40
N MET A 1157 -23.54 -11.31 -25.16
CA MET A 1157 -24.43 -10.17 -25.43
C MET A 1157 -25.60 -10.56 -26.34
N THR A 1158 -25.37 -11.46 -27.30
CA THR A 1158 -26.44 -12.04 -28.14
C THR A 1158 -27.48 -12.76 -27.27
N GLU A 1159 -27.06 -13.65 -26.36
CA GLU A 1159 -28.01 -14.30 -25.46
C GLU A 1159 -28.61 -13.33 -24.44
N PHE A 1160 -27.87 -12.37 -23.90
CA PHE A 1160 -28.40 -11.39 -22.96
C PHE A 1160 -29.58 -10.61 -23.57
N TYR A 1161 -29.43 -10.08 -24.79
CA TYR A 1161 -30.51 -9.34 -25.45
C TYR A 1161 -31.68 -10.23 -25.93
N GLU A 1162 -31.45 -11.52 -26.16
CA GLU A 1162 -32.51 -12.50 -26.38
C GLU A 1162 -33.30 -12.77 -25.11
N LYS A 1163 -32.63 -13.16 -24.01
CA LYS A 1163 -33.25 -13.44 -22.71
C LYS A 1163 -33.96 -12.21 -22.13
N LEU A 1164 -33.51 -11.00 -22.48
CA LEU A 1164 -34.13 -9.73 -22.06
C LEU A 1164 -35.58 -9.59 -22.57
N LYS A 1165 -35.98 -10.33 -23.62
CA LYS A 1165 -37.37 -10.36 -24.13
C LYS A 1165 -38.35 -10.98 -23.14
N THR A 1166 -37.89 -11.87 -22.26
CA THR A 1166 -38.76 -12.69 -21.38
C THR A 1166 -38.40 -12.64 -19.90
N GLY A 1167 -37.16 -12.31 -19.54
CA GLY A 1167 -36.73 -12.25 -18.13
C GLY A 1167 -37.37 -11.12 -17.33
N SER A 1168 -37.55 -11.34 -16.03
CA SER A 1168 -38.36 -10.52 -15.13
C SER A 1168 -37.58 -9.39 -14.46
N ILE A 1169 -36.26 -9.59 -14.30
CA ILE A 1169 -35.26 -8.67 -13.74
C ILE A 1169 -33.93 -8.79 -14.50
N LYS A 1170 -33.11 -7.74 -14.49
CA LYS A 1170 -31.85 -7.67 -15.26
C LYS A 1170 -30.85 -8.75 -14.85
N ALA A 1171 -30.76 -9.07 -13.55
CA ALA A 1171 -29.88 -10.11 -13.04
C ALA A 1171 -30.28 -11.53 -13.48
N GLU A 1172 -31.58 -11.84 -13.59
CA GLU A 1172 -32.08 -13.11 -14.15
C GLU A 1172 -31.73 -13.22 -15.64
N VAL A 1173 -31.84 -12.13 -16.38
CA VAL A 1173 -31.50 -12.11 -17.81
C VAL A 1173 -30.01 -12.40 -18.03
N LEU A 1174 -29.11 -11.78 -17.25
CA LEU A 1174 -27.68 -12.10 -17.31
C LEU A 1174 -27.39 -13.54 -16.86
N GLN A 1175 -28.02 -13.99 -15.76
CA GLN A 1175 -27.93 -15.37 -15.27
C GLN A 1175 -28.28 -16.39 -16.37
N GLN A 1176 -29.40 -16.18 -17.10
CA GLN A 1176 -29.84 -17.08 -18.17
C GLN A 1176 -28.88 -17.08 -19.38
N ALA A 1177 -28.24 -15.95 -19.70
CA ALA A 1177 -27.21 -15.88 -20.73
C ALA A 1177 -25.93 -16.62 -20.28
N GLN A 1178 -25.48 -16.41 -19.05
CA GLN A 1178 -24.31 -17.07 -18.45
C GLN A 1178 -24.49 -18.60 -18.39
N ILE A 1179 -25.66 -19.08 -17.96
CA ILE A 1179 -26.03 -20.51 -17.99
C ILE A 1179 -26.01 -21.06 -19.43
N SER A 1180 -26.42 -20.27 -20.43
CA SER A 1180 -26.45 -20.71 -21.83
C SER A 1180 -25.05 -20.89 -22.43
N LEU A 1181 -24.08 -20.05 -22.04
CA LEU A 1181 -22.65 -20.25 -22.35
C LEU A 1181 -22.11 -21.47 -21.59
N LEU A 1182 -22.28 -21.53 -20.27
CA LEU A 1182 -21.84 -22.64 -19.40
C LEU A 1182 -22.32 -24.02 -19.88
N GLN A 1183 -23.56 -24.12 -20.36
CA GLN A 1183 -24.14 -25.37 -20.89
C GLN A 1183 -23.70 -25.71 -22.33
N GLY A 1184 -22.80 -24.92 -22.95
CA GLY A 1184 -22.31 -25.14 -24.32
C GLY A 1184 -23.34 -24.88 -25.42
N LYS A 1185 -24.49 -24.27 -25.09
CA LYS A 1185 -25.55 -23.90 -26.04
C LYS A 1185 -25.14 -22.71 -26.91
N VAL A 1186 -24.27 -21.86 -26.38
CA VAL A 1186 -23.55 -20.84 -27.13
C VAL A 1186 -22.11 -21.33 -27.33
N ARG A 1187 -21.72 -21.47 -28.60
CA ARG A 1187 -20.40 -21.96 -29.01
C ARG A 1187 -20.08 -21.52 -30.43
N ILE A 1188 -18.82 -21.61 -30.83
CA ILE A 1188 -18.41 -21.39 -32.22
C ILE A 1188 -18.23 -22.75 -32.89
N ALA A 1189 -18.82 -22.92 -34.08
CA ALA A 1189 -18.55 -24.05 -34.96
C ALA A 1189 -18.88 -23.71 -36.42
N ASP A 1190 -18.22 -24.36 -37.38
CA ASP A 1190 -18.47 -24.18 -38.83
C ASP A 1190 -18.37 -22.70 -39.30
N GLY A 1191 -17.56 -21.87 -38.62
CA GLY A 1191 -17.46 -20.42 -38.87
C GLY A 1191 -18.70 -19.62 -38.42
N ARG A 1192 -19.51 -20.15 -37.51
CA ARG A 1192 -20.74 -19.53 -36.99
C ARG A 1192 -20.73 -19.48 -35.46
N LEU A 1193 -21.32 -18.43 -34.90
CA LEU A 1193 -21.84 -18.50 -33.53
C LEU A 1193 -23.13 -19.31 -33.56
N MET A 1194 -23.10 -20.46 -32.91
CA MET A 1194 -24.23 -21.35 -32.73
C MET A 1194 -25.01 -20.93 -31.48
N THR A 1195 -26.34 -20.79 -31.58
CA THR A 1195 -27.22 -20.61 -30.42
C THR A 1195 -28.52 -21.40 -30.59
N ASP A 1196 -29.06 -21.93 -29.49
CA ASP A 1196 -30.38 -22.60 -29.47
C ASP A 1196 -31.55 -21.63 -29.79
N THR A 1197 -31.29 -20.33 -29.83
CA THR A 1197 -32.29 -19.26 -29.81
C THR A 1197 -32.49 -18.57 -31.17
N ILE A 1198 -31.43 -18.39 -31.96
CA ILE A 1198 -31.47 -17.61 -33.20
C ILE A 1198 -31.49 -18.57 -34.40
N ALA A 1199 -32.68 -18.73 -34.97
CA ALA A 1199 -32.92 -19.59 -36.13
C ALA A 1199 -31.91 -19.33 -37.27
N GLY A 1200 -31.14 -20.37 -37.61
CA GLY A 1200 -30.12 -20.36 -38.67
C GLY A 1200 -28.69 -20.08 -38.22
N ASN A 1201 -28.45 -19.76 -36.95
CA ASN A 1201 -27.14 -19.39 -36.37
C ASN A 1201 -26.50 -18.14 -37.04
N LEU A 1202 -25.55 -17.50 -36.37
CA LEU A 1202 -24.94 -16.26 -36.86
C LEU A 1202 -23.60 -16.55 -37.55
N LEU A 1203 -23.52 -16.28 -38.87
CA LEU A 1203 -22.25 -16.35 -39.60
C LEU A 1203 -21.29 -15.30 -39.05
N LEU A 1204 -20.08 -15.72 -38.68
CA LEU A 1204 -19.06 -14.82 -38.14
C LEU A 1204 -18.40 -13.98 -39.25
N PRO A 1205 -17.78 -12.83 -38.91
CA PRO A 1205 -16.85 -12.12 -39.80
C PRO A 1205 -15.73 -13.05 -40.32
N PRO A 1206 -15.23 -12.88 -41.56
CA PRO A 1206 -14.18 -13.72 -42.12
C PRO A 1206 -12.93 -13.85 -41.24
N GLU A 1207 -12.60 -12.81 -40.49
CA GLU A 1207 -11.50 -12.75 -39.53
C GLU A 1207 -11.67 -13.80 -38.42
N LEU A 1208 -12.89 -13.93 -37.89
CA LEU A 1208 -13.25 -14.82 -36.79
C LEU A 1208 -13.63 -16.24 -37.26
N GLN A 1209 -13.96 -16.44 -38.54
CA GLN A 1209 -14.19 -17.78 -39.11
C GLN A 1209 -12.93 -18.68 -39.02
N ASN A 1210 -11.74 -18.10 -38.99
CA ASN A 1210 -10.46 -18.83 -38.90
C ASN A 1210 -10.12 -19.32 -37.48
N LEU A 1211 -10.93 -18.98 -36.46
CA LEU A 1211 -10.69 -19.36 -35.06
C LEU A 1211 -10.94 -20.86 -34.76
N GLY A 1212 -11.55 -21.59 -35.69
CA GLY A 1212 -11.97 -22.98 -35.52
C GLY A 1212 -13.20 -23.14 -34.60
N ASP A 1213 -13.53 -24.39 -34.28
CA ASP A 1213 -14.59 -24.71 -33.32
C ASP A 1213 -14.13 -24.38 -31.89
N GLN A 1214 -14.92 -23.60 -31.15
CA GLN A 1214 -14.58 -23.15 -29.79
C GLN A 1214 -15.75 -23.33 -28.81
N SER A 1215 -15.45 -23.82 -27.61
CA SER A 1215 -16.39 -23.91 -26.50
C SER A 1215 -16.32 -22.64 -25.64
N LEU A 1216 -17.45 -21.95 -25.48
CA LEU A 1216 -17.57 -20.74 -24.66
C LEU A 1216 -18.05 -21.05 -23.22
N ALA A 1217 -18.01 -22.33 -22.82
CA ALA A 1217 -18.45 -22.79 -21.50
C ALA A 1217 -17.53 -22.40 -20.33
N HIS A 1218 -16.28 -22.01 -20.61
CA HIS A 1218 -15.34 -21.61 -19.56
C HIS A 1218 -15.76 -20.29 -18.89
N PRO A 1219 -15.68 -20.16 -17.55
CA PRO A 1219 -16.10 -18.94 -16.85
C PRO A 1219 -15.44 -17.65 -17.31
N TYR A 1220 -14.25 -17.71 -17.94
CA TYR A 1220 -13.62 -16.57 -18.61
C TYR A 1220 -14.58 -15.79 -19.53
N TYR A 1221 -15.41 -16.50 -20.30
CA TYR A 1221 -16.30 -15.90 -21.31
C TYR A 1221 -17.60 -15.34 -20.72
N TRP A 1222 -18.10 -15.91 -19.62
CA TRP A 1222 -19.44 -15.58 -19.09
C TRP A 1222 -19.42 -14.91 -17.71
N ALA A 1223 -18.51 -15.29 -16.80
CA ALA A 1223 -18.35 -14.65 -15.49
C ALA A 1223 -17.56 -13.34 -15.54
N GLY A 1224 -17.00 -13.00 -16.71
CA GLY A 1224 -16.27 -11.76 -16.95
C GLY A 1224 -17.14 -10.51 -16.88
N PHE A 1225 -18.47 -10.62 -17.00
CA PHE A 1225 -19.40 -9.51 -16.90
C PHE A 1225 -20.24 -9.57 -15.62
N THR A 1226 -20.48 -8.41 -15.01
CA THR A 1226 -21.32 -8.23 -13.82
C THR A 1226 -22.27 -7.04 -13.98
N LEU A 1227 -23.34 -7.02 -13.19
CA LEU A 1227 -24.32 -5.93 -13.10
C LEU A 1227 -24.07 -5.13 -11.83
N ILE A 1228 -23.78 -3.85 -12.00
CA ILE A 1228 -23.54 -2.88 -10.93
C ILE A 1228 -24.72 -1.91 -10.85
N GLY A 1229 -25.19 -1.59 -9.64
CA GLY A 1229 -26.36 -0.73 -9.39
C GLY A 1229 -27.62 -1.53 -9.08
N ASN A 1230 -28.75 -1.12 -9.65
CA ASN A 1230 -30.06 -1.75 -9.47
C ASN A 1230 -30.22 -3.01 -10.36
N PRO A 1231 -30.36 -4.24 -9.83
CA PRO A 1231 -30.45 -5.46 -10.63
C PRO A 1231 -31.87 -5.79 -11.14
N TRP A 1232 -32.87 -4.95 -10.83
CA TRP A 1232 -34.31 -5.19 -11.06
C TRP A 1232 -34.91 -4.36 -12.22
#